data_AF-W7BNW9-F1
#
_entry.id   AF-W7BNW9-F1
#
_cell.length_a   1.000
_cell.length_b   1.000
_cell.length_c   1.000
_cell.angle_alpha   90.00
_cell.angle_beta   90.00
_cell.angle_gamma   90.00
#
_symmetry.space_group_name_H-M   'P 1'
#
loop_
_entity.id
_entity.type
_entity.pdbx_description
1 polymer ?
#
loop_
_entity_poly.entity_id
_entity_poly.type
_entity_poly.pdbx_seq_one_letter_code
_entity_poly.pdbx_strand_id
1 'polypeptide(L)'
;MNSKLKKYIVLIMISVLLLSGFQLPVKSGEQEYIIADLFPDPILAQIIATGLKKEKSDLVTKTQLSKFGSLIIKNQKVSDLTGMENLTNITGLQVTNTDVADLTPIANILSLTDLTLTYNKIIDITPIRKLTKVKNLKLQGNAIHDISALAGLANLATINLYANQVVDIQGLESLNKITALDLGMNRIQKIEALRSLTNLKSVQLNSNLVEDITPLQDLPNLAIVGLFSNNIRDISPTGKIKTLTSLDFSSNKASNISSLKELTQLTYLKANDNGVENADVVALFPQLTYLNLAENELTAVTPLKNLTRLEELNISENHISDITPLNNLPQLLNFYATNQQVVIATTSLGASVPFSLKDRDGQTPSIYTNAAYSLSGDKLAWDKVGIQQLFWSNNQGDFSGQLTQEVREVSKVFLDEFTLSDKYLTGVYSNPDIVKMSVEINQKIYYGGDVINNKLRFYVDNKISKTSDTVIVKTYNKKGEVIENVTLKIREIPKDSAKWANHNFLFLGDSITIGLRANVAFPNIVAKQLRLPTIQNEGISGASVAQNSAAPISIVRRLEALDTSNTTDVVIFGGTNDFQFNTPMGTPNSTDENTFYGALNQIAEKLKASNTTIHFVTPMWRARQVVGDGKDSDLYPNKLGLYLNDYGTAVKNVASKYNARYLDLYSEKAAYENDLPDGLHPNNNGQYFIGEKISLMLNE
;
A
#
# COMPACT_ATOMS: atom_id res chain seq x y z
N MET A 1 75.03 77.39 5.93
CA MET A 1 73.73 78.09 6.05
C MET A 1 72.90 77.38 7.12
N ASN A 2 72.55 78.06 8.22
CA ASN A 2 72.02 77.49 9.46
C ASN A 2 70.56 76.98 9.32
N SER A 3 70.18 75.89 10.01
CA SER A 3 68.88 75.20 9.91
C SER A 3 67.67 76.09 10.20
N LYS A 4 67.87 77.19 10.95
CA LYS A 4 66.85 78.21 11.17
C LYS A 4 66.46 78.95 9.89
N LEU A 5 67.39 79.20 8.97
CA LEU A 5 67.13 79.92 7.72
C LEU A 5 66.29 79.09 6.72
N LYS A 6 66.45 77.76 6.71
CA LYS A 6 65.59 76.84 5.93
C LYS A 6 64.14 76.82 6.45
N LYS A 7 63.93 76.88 7.77
CA LYS A 7 62.58 76.95 8.37
C LYS A 7 61.86 78.26 8.03
N TYR A 8 62.57 79.39 7.99
CA TYR A 8 61.96 80.67 7.60
C TYR A 8 61.61 80.74 6.10
N ILE A 9 62.42 80.15 5.21
CA ILE A 9 62.08 80.08 3.77
C ILE A 9 60.87 79.17 3.52
N VAL A 10 60.75 78.05 4.23
CA VAL A 10 59.58 77.15 4.13
C VAL A 10 58.32 77.79 4.72
N LEU A 11 58.41 78.50 5.84
CA LEU A 11 57.25 79.24 6.38
C LEU A 11 56.81 80.37 5.45
N ILE A 12 57.75 81.12 4.86
CA ILE A 12 57.42 82.21 3.93
C ILE A 12 56.75 81.66 2.65
N MET A 13 57.22 80.53 2.10
CA MET A 13 56.56 79.87 0.95
C MET A 13 55.15 79.36 1.27
N ILE A 14 54.92 78.82 2.47
CA ILE A 14 53.58 78.35 2.89
C ILE A 14 52.60 79.52 3.07
N SER A 15 53.06 80.65 3.62
CA SER A 15 52.23 81.86 3.71
C SER A 15 51.93 82.51 2.35
N VAL A 16 52.83 82.43 1.37
CA VAL A 16 52.60 82.94 0.01
C VAL A 16 51.64 82.03 -0.79
N LEU A 17 51.62 80.71 -0.52
CA LEU A 17 50.66 79.76 -1.10
C LEU A 17 49.25 79.86 -0.51
N LEU A 18 49.10 80.26 0.75
CA LEU A 18 47.78 80.45 1.39
C LEU A 18 47.12 81.80 1.02
N LEU A 19 47.88 82.79 0.55
CA LEU A 19 47.38 84.10 0.11
C LEU A 19 46.98 84.16 -1.38
N SER A 20 47.28 83.14 -2.18
CA SER A 20 47.04 83.13 -3.64
C SER A 20 45.75 82.44 -4.09
N GLY A 21 44.91 81.96 -3.17
CA GLY A 21 43.65 81.27 -3.52
C GLY A 21 43.86 79.96 -4.31
N PHE A 22 45.07 79.40 -4.30
CA PHE A 22 45.41 78.21 -5.07
C PHE A 22 44.93 76.95 -4.34
N GLN A 23 43.70 76.51 -4.64
CA GLN A 23 43.24 75.17 -4.29
C GLN A 23 43.87 74.15 -5.25
N LEU A 24 44.62 73.18 -4.72
CA LEU A 24 44.96 71.98 -5.46
C LEU A 24 43.67 71.25 -5.84
N PRO A 25 43.51 70.76 -7.08
CA PRO A 25 42.38 69.92 -7.42
C PRO A 25 42.51 68.61 -6.63
N VAL A 26 41.72 68.46 -5.56
CA VAL A 26 41.52 67.16 -4.92
C VAL A 26 40.71 66.32 -5.90
N LYS A 27 41.39 65.48 -6.70
CA LYS A 27 40.73 64.28 -7.23
C LYS A 27 40.31 63.47 -6.01
N SER A 28 39.03 63.47 -5.66
CA SER A 28 38.48 62.52 -4.70
C SER A 28 38.73 61.12 -5.27
N GLY A 29 39.76 60.43 -4.78
CA GLY A 29 39.98 59.02 -5.09
C GLY A 29 38.74 58.23 -4.70
N GLU A 30 38.35 57.26 -5.53
CA GLU A 30 37.28 56.35 -5.20
C GLU A 30 37.67 55.58 -3.92
N GLN A 31 36.73 55.40 -2.99
CA GLN A 31 37.03 54.73 -1.73
C GLN A 31 37.43 53.27 -1.99
N GLU A 32 38.59 52.89 -1.44
CA GLU A 32 39.18 51.54 -1.55
C GLU A 32 38.95 50.74 -0.27
N TYR A 33 38.76 49.43 -0.43
CA TYR A 33 38.51 48.48 0.66
C TYR A 33 39.33 47.21 0.44
N ILE A 34 39.75 46.51 1.49
CA ILE A 34 40.38 45.19 1.36
C ILE A 34 39.30 44.16 1.02
N ILE A 35 39.54 43.30 0.03
CA ILE A 35 38.55 42.29 -0.41
C ILE A 35 38.14 41.36 0.74
N ALA A 36 39.10 40.84 1.51
CA ALA A 36 38.83 39.96 2.65
C ALA A 36 38.00 40.62 3.77
N ASP A 37 38.05 41.95 3.90
CA ASP A 37 37.27 42.68 4.90
C ASP A 37 35.82 42.88 4.44
N LEU A 38 35.60 43.06 3.12
CA LEU A 38 34.27 43.17 2.55
C LEU A 38 33.55 41.82 2.45
N PHE A 39 34.30 40.74 2.25
CA PHE A 39 33.77 39.39 2.08
C PHE A 39 34.38 38.48 3.16
N PRO A 40 33.80 38.38 4.37
CA PRO A 40 34.40 37.66 5.49
C PRO A 40 34.56 36.15 5.27
N ASP A 41 33.69 35.53 4.46
CA ASP A 41 33.84 34.12 4.09
C ASP A 41 35.10 33.96 3.19
N PRO A 42 36.10 33.18 3.62
CA PRO A 42 37.38 33.12 2.92
C PRO A 42 37.26 32.50 1.52
N ILE A 43 36.26 31.67 1.27
CA ILE A 43 36.02 31.07 -0.04
C ILE A 43 35.33 32.10 -0.93
N LEU A 44 34.32 32.81 -0.43
CA LEU A 44 33.68 33.91 -1.16
C LEU A 44 34.69 35.00 -1.52
N ALA A 45 35.52 35.44 -0.57
CA ALA A 45 36.60 36.39 -0.83
C ALA A 45 37.55 35.91 -1.94
N GLN A 46 37.88 34.62 -1.96
CA GLN A 46 38.71 34.05 -3.03
C GLN A 46 38.01 34.14 -4.38
N ILE A 47 36.72 33.81 -4.45
CA ILE A 47 35.94 33.87 -5.70
C ILE A 47 35.94 35.29 -6.25
N ILE A 48 35.70 36.29 -5.39
CA ILE A 48 35.69 37.70 -5.79
C ILE A 48 37.09 38.15 -6.23
N ALA A 49 38.12 37.84 -5.45
CA ALA A 49 39.50 38.18 -5.77
C ALA A 49 39.93 37.59 -7.12
N THR A 50 39.66 36.31 -7.36
CA THR A 50 39.94 35.63 -8.63
C THR A 50 39.16 36.26 -9.78
N GLY A 51 37.88 36.61 -9.59
CA GLY A 51 37.07 37.31 -10.60
C GLY A 51 37.63 38.67 -11.01
N LEU A 52 38.33 39.34 -10.08
CA LEU A 52 39.01 40.62 -10.31
C LEU A 52 40.48 40.49 -10.72
N LYS A 53 41.02 39.28 -10.81
CA LYS A 53 42.45 39.00 -11.02
C LYS A 53 43.33 39.67 -9.95
N LYS A 54 42.91 39.54 -8.70
CA LYS A 54 43.53 40.09 -7.48
C LYS A 54 43.73 39.01 -6.43
N GLU A 55 44.50 39.33 -5.39
CA GLU A 55 44.56 38.56 -4.15
C GLU A 55 43.55 39.09 -3.12
N LYS A 56 43.16 38.27 -2.13
CA LYS A 56 42.14 38.67 -1.13
C LYS A 56 42.58 39.86 -0.25
N SER A 57 43.89 40.06 -0.11
CA SER A 57 44.48 41.18 0.62
C SER A 57 44.53 42.48 -0.19
N ASP A 58 44.22 42.42 -1.49
CA ASP A 58 44.29 43.59 -2.36
C ASP A 58 43.11 44.54 -2.13
N LEU A 59 43.34 45.82 -2.44
CA LEU A 59 42.32 46.85 -2.45
C LEU A 59 41.38 46.71 -3.66
N VAL A 60 40.10 46.98 -3.43
CA VAL A 60 39.03 47.00 -4.43
C VAL A 60 38.16 48.26 -4.29
N THR A 61 37.68 48.79 -5.41
CA THR A 61 36.69 49.89 -5.44
C THR A 61 35.29 49.41 -5.84
N LYS A 62 34.25 50.21 -5.54
CA LYS A 62 32.88 49.91 -5.96
C LYS A 62 32.74 49.79 -7.47
N THR A 63 33.45 50.61 -8.25
CA THR A 63 33.49 50.53 -9.72
C THR A 63 34.09 49.21 -10.22
N GLN A 64 35.02 48.60 -9.48
CA GLN A 64 35.52 47.27 -9.83
C GLN A 64 34.49 46.18 -9.51
N LEU A 65 33.84 46.26 -8.35
CA LEU A 65 32.76 45.33 -7.95
C LEU A 65 31.54 45.43 -8.86
N SER A 66 31.26 46.60 -9.44
CA SER A 66 30.15 46.80 -10.37
C SER A 66 30.35 46.15 -11.75
N LYS A 67 31.54 45.57 -12.03
CA LYS A 67 31.84 44.86 -13.28
C LYS A 67 31.33 43.42 -13.29
N PHE A 68 30.98 42.85 -12.14
CA PHE A 68 30.37 41.53 -12.08
C PHE A 68 28.98 41.60 -12.72
N GLY A 69 28.75 40.83 -13.78
CA GLY A 69 27.43 40.64 -14.39
C GLY A 69 26.69 39.43 -13.81
N SER A 70 27.43 38.40 -13.39
CA SER A 70 26.89 37.21 -12.72
C SER A 70 27.92 36.61 -11.78
N LEU A 71 27.46 35.88 -10.78
CA LEU A 71 28.32 35.13 -9.87
C LEU A 71 27.89 33.66 -9.77
N ILE A 72 28.86 32.75 -9.77
CA ILE A 72 28.65 31.31 -9.64
C ILE A 72 29.50 30.79 -8.48
N ILE A 73 28.85 30.16 -7.51
CA ILE A 73 29.41 29.51 -6.33
C ILE A 73 28.88 28.08 -6.34
N LYS A 74 29.76 27.08 -6.50
CA LYS A 74 29.36 25.67 -6.61
C LYS A 74 30.29 24.75 -5.86
N ASN A 75 29.74 23.76 -5.16
CA ASN A 75 30.49 22.68 -4.52
C ASN A 75 31.61 23.19 -3.59
N GLN A 76 31.30 24.27 -2.88
CA GLN A 76 32.22 24.97 -2.01
C GLN A 76 31.50 25.26 -0.71
N LYS A 77 32.18 25.09 0.43
CA LYS A 77 31.61 25.30 1.77
C LYS A 77 31.45 26.78 2.13
N VAL A 78 30.99 27.59 1.18
CA VAL A 78 30.57 28.97 1.45
C VAL A 78 29.36 28.90 2.36
N SER A 79 29.39 29.61 3.47
CA SER A 79 28.31 29.63 4.47
C SER A 79 27.77 31.04 4.73
N ASP A 80 28.59 32.06 4.47
CA ASP A 80 28.25 33.46 4.68
C ASP A 80 28.36 34.25 3.36
N LEU A 81 27.28 34.95 3.01
CA LEU A 81 27.19 35.79 1.81
C LEU A 81 27.47 37.27 2.09
N THR A 82 27.87 37.63 3.31
CA THR A 82 28.22 39.02 3.66
C THR A 82 29.22 39.60 2.66
N GLY A 83 28.95 40.83 2.22
CA GLY A 83 29.69 41.52 1.17
C GLY A 83 28.99 41.49 -0.18
N MET A 84 28.10 40.53 -0.43
CA MET A 84 27.34 40.41 -1.69
C MET A 84 26.48 41.64 -1.99
N GLU A 85 26.04 42.38 -0.97
CA GLU A 85 25.31 43.64 -1.10
C GLU A 85 26.09 44.72 -1.87
N ASN A 86 27.42 44.58 -2.01
CA ASN A 86 28.26 45.48 -2.80
C ASN A 86 28.23 45.16 -4.31
N LEU A 87 27.75 43.98 -4.72
CA LEU A 87 27.69 43.54 -6.12
C LEU A 87 26.38 43.98 -6.81
N THR A 88 26.07 45.28 -6.75
CA THR A 88 24.74 45.82 -7.10
C THR A 88 24.31 45.66 -8.58
N ASN A 89 25.23 45.32 -9.50
CA ASN A 89 24.94 45.19 -10.93
C ASN A 89 24.72 43.75 -11.42
N ILE A 90 24.87 42.74 -10.55
CA ILE A 90 24.72 41.35 -11.01
C ILE A 90 23.26 41.06 -11.38
N THR A 91 23.07 40.42 -12.53
CA THR A 91 21.74 39.96 -12.98
C THR A 91 21.54 38.47 -12.72
N GLY A 92 22.62 37.71 -12.55
CA GLY A 92 22.57 36.28 -12.25
C GLY A 92 23.35 35.91 -10.99
N LEU A 93 22.73 35.12 -10.11
CA LEU A 93 23.40 34.54 -8.95
C LEU A 93 23.11 33.04 -8.88
N GLN A 94 24.17 32.24 -8.86
CA GLN A 94 24.10 30.79 -8.64
C GLN A 94 24.91 30.40 -7.41
N VAL A 95 24.24 29.83 -6.41
CA VAL A 95 24.81 29.25 -5.20
C VAL A 95 24.28 27.82 -5.08
N THR A 96 25.12 26.84 -5.40
CA THR A 96 24.70 25.43 -5.44
C THR A 96 25.61 24.54 -4.60
N ASN A 97 25.02 23.67 -3.78
CA ASN A 97 25.75 22.70 -2.96
C ASN A 97 26.76 23.39 -2.03
N THR A 98 26.26 24.32 -1.22
CA THR A 98 27.02 25.06 -0.20
C THR A 98 26.32 25.00 1.16
N ASP A 99 26.83 25.72 2.15
CA ASP A 99 26.30 25.77 3.51
C ASP A 99 25.49 27.06 3.80
N VAL A 100 25.13 27.83 2.77
CA VAL A 100 24.43 29.11 2.93
C VAL A 100 23.04 28.92 3.54
N ALA A 101 22.73 29.71 4.56
CA ALA A 101 21.42 29.75 5.20
C ALA A 101 20.78 31.15 5.17
N ASP A 102 21.59 32.21 5.33
CA ASP A 102 21.12 33.60 5.35
C ASP A 102 21.18 34.26 3.97
N LEU A 103 20.04 34.76 3.51
CA LEU A 103 19.89 35.48 2.24
C LEU A 103 19.83 37.01 2.42
N THR A 104 19.95 37.53 3.64
CA THR A 104 19.95 38.97 3.92
C THR A 104 20.96 39.75 3.07
N PRO A 105 22.21 39.28 2.86
CA PRO A 105 23.19 40.00 2.04
C PRO A 105 22.76 40.23 0.58
N ILE A 106 21.83 39.42 0.04
CA ILE A 106 21.36 39.57 -1.34
C ILE A 106 20.02 40.32 -1.46
N ALA A 107 19.40 40.73 -0.35
CA ALA A 107 18.04 41.27 -0.30
C ALA A 107 17.81 42.54 -1.15
N ASN A 108 18.88 43.33 -1.39
CA ASN A 108 18.81 44.60 -2.12
C ASN A 108 19.50 44.55 -3.49
N ILE A 109 19.84 43.38 -4.00
CA ILE A 109 20.39 43.22 -5.35
C ILE A 109 19.24 43.21 -6.38
N LEU A 110 18.57 44.35 -6.52
CA LEU A 110 17.32 44.51 -7.28
C LEU A 110 17.48 44.34 -8.81
N SER A 111 18.70 44.13 -9.27
CA SER A 111 19.09 43.84 -10.65
C SER A 111 18.94 42.35 -11.01
N LEU A 112 18.80 41.46 -10.03
CA LEU A 112 18.70 40.01 -10.26
C LEU A 112 17.49 39.63 -11.13
N THR A 113 17.76 38.86 -12.18
CA THR A 113 16.79 38.24 -13.07
C THR A 113 16.78 36.71 -12.96
N ASP A 114 17.92 36.11 -12.60
CA ASP A 114 18.10 34.67 -12.51
C ASP A 114 18.74 34.31 -11.17
N LEU A 115 18.02 33.54 -10.35
CA LEU A 115 18.44 33.21 -8.99
C LEU A 115 18.37 31.71 -8.76
N THR A 116 19.54 31.10 -8.55
CA THR A 116 19.69 29.67 -8.24
C THR A 116 20.35 29.49 -6.89
N LEU A 117 19.65 28.91 -5.93
CA LEU A 117 20.09 28.71 -4.55
C LEU A 117 19.82 27.26 -4.10
N THR A 118 20.32 26.29 -4.86
CA THR A 118 19.96 24.86 -4.73
C THR A 118 20.90 24.08 -3.82
N TYR A 119 20.38 23.14 -3.03
CA TYR A 119 21.16 22.27 -2.14
C TYR A 119 21.98 23.09 -1.14
N ASN A 120 21.33 23.99 -0.41
CA ASN A 120 21.92 24.77 0.67
C ASN A 120 21.18 24.50 1.98
N LYS A 121 21.27 25.41 2.96
CA LYS A 121 20.62 25.31 4.27
C LYS A 121 19.57 26.40 4.48
N ILE A 122 18.94 26.85 3.40
CA ILE A 122 17.99 27.96 3.43
C ILE A 122 16.68 27.50 4.07
N ILE A 123 16.18 28.28 5.01
CA ILE A 123 14.86 28.09 5.65
C ILE A 123 13.98 29.31 5.36
N ASP A 124 14.54 30.51 5.53
CA ASP A 124 13.84 31.78 5.32
C ASP A 124 14.18 32.39 3.96
N ILE A 125 13.15 32.60 3.14
CA ILE A 125 13.25 33.30 1.85
C ILE A 125 12.66 34.72 1.88
N THR A 126 12.26 35.22 3.05
CA THR A 126 11.81 36.61 3.21
C THR A 126 12.75 37.66 2.60
N PRO A 127 14.09 37.53 2.67
CA PRO A 127 15.01 38.47 2.05
C PRO A 127 14.80 38.67 0.55
N ILE A 128 14.31 37.67 -0.20
CA ILE A 128 14.15 37.77 -1.65
C ILE A 128 12.85 38.48 -2.10
N ARG A 129 11.97 38.87 -1.17
CA ARG A 129 10.65 39.47 -1.49
C ARG A 129 10.69 40.73 -2.35
N LYS A 130 11.83 41.45 -2.37
CA LYS A 130 12.03 42.68 -3.15
C LYS A 130 12.62 42.44 -4.54
N LEU A 131 13.03 41.22 -4.86
CA LEU A 131 13.73 40.89 -6.11
C LEU A 131 12.74 40.73 -7.28
N THR A 132 11.91 41.75 -7.53
CA THR A 132 10.76 41.70 -8.44
C THR A 132 11.11 41.53 -9.92
N LYS A 133 12.40 41.62 -10.28
CA LYS A 133 12.89 41.35 -11.65
C LYS A 133 13.22 39.87 -11.90
N VAL A 134 13.23 39.02 -10.87
CA VAL A 134 13.53 37.60 -10.99
C VAL A 134 12.47 36.93 -11.87
N LYS A 135 12.94 36.17 -12.86
CA LYS A 135 12.13 35.38 -13.80
C LYS A 135 12.27 33.89 -13.56
N ASN A 136 13.46 33.44 -13.16
CA ASN A 136 13.77 32.03 -12.91
C ASN A 136 14.29 31.88 -11.49
N LEU A 137 13.56 31.14 -10.65
CA LEU A 137 13.89 30.91 -9.26
C LEU A 137 14.05 29.41 -8.98
N LYS A 138 15.25 29.00 -8.57
CA LYS A 138 15.60 27.61 -8.25
C LYS A 138 16.03 27.51 -6.79
N LEU A 139 15.27 26.76 -5.99
CA LEU A 139 15.39 26.64 -4.53
C LEU A 139 15.43 25.16 -4.08
N GLN A 140 15.76 24.23 -4.98
CA GLN A 140 15.75 22.79 -4.71
C GLN A 140 16.59 22.39 -3.50
N GLY A 141 16.18 21.38 -2.75
CA GLY A 141 17.01 20.75 -1.72
C GLY A 141 17.39 21.69 -0.58
N ASN A 142 16.42 22.46 -0.09
CA ASN A 142 16.58 23.31 1.10
C ASN A 142 15.59 22.86 2.19
N ALA A 143 15.39 23.67 3.22
CA ALA A 143 14.45 23.40 4.31
C ALA A 143 13.35 24.48 4.38
N ILE A 144 12.91 24.98 3.22
CA ILE A 144 11.93 26.06 3.12
C ILE A 144 10.54 25.52 3.46
N HIS A 145 9.83 26.24 4.32
CA HIS A 145 8.45 25.91 4.71
C HIS A 145 7.45 27.00 4.31
N ASP A 146 7.81 28.27 4.49
CA ASP A 146 6.98 29.44 4.13
C ASP A 146 7.44 30.03 2.79
N ILE A 147 6.51 30.14 1.85
CA ILE A 147 6.74 30.72 0.52
C ILE A 147 6.00 32.04 0.28
N SER A 148 5.43 32.65 1.32
CA SER A 148 4.69 33.92 1.24
C SER A 148 5.52 35.08 0.65
N ALA A 149 6.85 35.02 0.80
CA ALA A 149 7.78 35.98 0.20
C ALA A 149 7.71 36.03 -1.34
N LEU A 150 7.15 35.00 -2.00
CA LEU A 150 7.03 34.93 -3.45
C LEU A 150 5.86 35.76 -4.01
N ALA A 151 4.84 36.10 -3.20
CA ALA A 151 3.58 36.67 -3.67
C ALA A 151 3.69 37.98 -4.47
N GLY A 152 4.77 38.75 -4.26
CA GLY A 152 5.06 39.99 -4.97
C GLY A 152 5.94 39.86 -6.22
N LEU A 153 6.44 38.66 -6.53
CA LEU A 153 7.42 38.41 -7.59
C LEU A 153 6.73 38.13 -8.94
N ALA A 154 5.89 39.07 -9.39
CA ALA A 154 5.00 38.93 -10.55
C ALA A 154 5.69 38.70 -11.92
N ASN A 155 7.03 38.71 -11.99
CA ASN A 155 7.80 38.39 -13.19
C ASN A 155 8.29 36.93 -13.24
N LEU A 156 8.04 36.13 -12.20
CA LEU A 156 8.39 34.72 -12.17
C LEU A 156 7.71 33.96 -13.31
N ALA A 157 8.53 33.31 -14.13
CA ALA A 157 8.12 32.43 -15.22
C ALA A 157 8.33 30.96 -14.85
N THR A 158 9.37 30.67 -14.05
CA THR A 158 9.67 29.32 -13.55
C THR A 158 10.04 29.36 -12.07
N ILE A 159 9.50 28.38 -11.32
CA ILE A 159 9.83 28.16 -9.91
C ILE A 159 10.14 26.68 -9.72
N ASN A 160 11.25 26.39 -9.06
CA ASN A 160 11.55 25.03 -8.60
C ASN A 160 11.83 25.03 -7.10
N LEU A 161 10.93 24.38 -6.35
CA LEU A 161 10.93 24.19 -4.89
C LEU A 161 11.03 22.70 -4.53
N TYR A 162 11.48 21.84 -5.45
CA TYR A 162 11.65 20.41 -5.23
C TYR A 162 12.47 20.11 -3.97
N ALA A 163 12.07 19.11 -3.19
CA ALA A 163 12.74 18.67 -1.97
C ALA A 163 12.90 19.81 -0.95
N ASN A 164 11.77 20.28 -0.43
CA ASN A 164 11.66 21.26 0.66
C ASN A 164 10.64 20.76 1.71
N GLN A 165 10.11 21.66 2.54
CA GLN A 165 9.14 21.36 3.60
C GLN A 165 7.86 22.20 3.47
N VAL A 166 7.53 22.63 2.24
CA VAL A 166 6.35 23.45 1.95
C VAL A 166 5.09 22.66 2.24
N VAL A 167 4.14 23.28 2.96
CA VAL A 167 2.83 22.70 3.27
C VAL A 167 1.72 23.51 2.60
N ASP A 168 1.86 24.83 2.59
CA ASP A 168 0.91 25.77 2.02
C ASP A 168 1.54 26.49 0.82
N ILE A 169 0.77 26.59 -0.26
CA ILE A 169 1.16 27.29 -1.49
C ILE A 169 0.32 28.55 -1.74
N GLN A 170 -0.43 29.02 -0.73
CA GLN A 170 -0.99 30.37 -0.74
C GLN A 170 0.11 31.41 -0.99
N GLY A 171 -0.22 32.43 -1.77
CA GLY A 171 0.72 33.43 -2.29
C GLY A 171 1.19 33.16 -3.72
N LEU A 172 0.98 31.97 -4.28
CA LEU A 172 1.26 31.73 -5.70
C LEU A 172 0.17 32.28 -6.63
N GLU A 173 -1.04 32.58 -6.14
CA GLU A 173 -2.22 32.91 -6.96
C GLU A 173 -2.02 34.11 -7.89
N SER A 174 -1.17 35.05 -7.48
CA SER A 174 -0.89 36.29 -8.20
C SER A 174 0.18 36.13 -9.29
N LEU A 175 0.86 34.99 -9.36
CA LEU A 175 2.03 34.76 -10.22
C LEU A 175 1.63 34.30 -11.63
N ASN A 176 0.83 35.13 -12.29
CA ASN A 176 0.17 34.81 -13.56
C ASN A 176 1.12 34.56 -14.76
N LYS A 177 2.42 34.84 -14.65
CA LYS A 177 3.43 34.56 -15.69
C LYS A 177 4.08 33.18 -15.56
N ILE A 178 3.78 32.43 -14.50
CA ILE A 178 4.34 31.10 -14.31
C ILE A 178 3.89 30.18 -15.45
N THR A 179 4.86 29.50 -16.04
CA THR A 179 4.65 28.49 -17.08
C THR A 179 5.10 27.10 -16.64
N ALA A 180 6.04 27.02 -15.68
CA ALA A 180 6.51 25.76 -15.11
C ALA A 180 6.71 25.90 -13.60
N LEU A 181 6.15 24.94 -12.86
CA LEU A 181 6.20 24.90 -11.40
C LEU A 181 6.57 23.49 -10.94
N ASP A 182 7.66 23.38 -10.18
CA ASP A 182 8.07 22.12 -9.56
C ASP A 182 8.02 22.26 -8.04
N LEU A 183 7.09 21.50 -7.44
CA LEU A 183 6.78 21.44 -6.01
C LEU A 183 6.97 20.01 -5.47
N GLY A 184 7.70 19.15 -6.20
CA GLY A 184 7.86 17.76 -5.80
C GLY A 184 8.60 17.58 -4.47
N MET A 185 8.40 16.46 -3.77
CA MET A 185 9.01 16.16 -2.47
C MET A 185 8.80 17.28 -1.45
N ASN A 186 7.54 17.61 -1.18
CA ASN A 186 7.11 18.55 -0.14
C ASN A 186 6.04 17.88 0.74
N ARG A 187 5.23 18.67 1.45
CA ARG A 187 4.15 18.19 2.33
C ARG A 187 2.82 18.86 1.98
N ILE A 188 2.62 19.17 0.71
CA ILE A 188 1.45 19.91 0.22
C ILE A 188 0.24 18.99 0.19
N GLN A 189 -0.88 19.46 0.72
CA GLN A 189 -2.18 18.77 0.66
C GLN A 189 -3.18 19.46 -0.26
N LYS A 190 -3.13 20.80 -0.27
CA LYS A 190 -4.10 21.68 -0.89
C LYS A 190 -3.45 22.48 -2.01
N ILE A 191 -4.10 22.52 -3.18
CA ILE A 191 -3.56 23.12 -4.40
C ILE A 191 -4.49 24.17 -5.03
N GLU A 192 -5.42 24.71 -4.27
CA GLU A 192 -6.40 25.72 -4.71
C GLU A 192 -5.73 26.95 -5.31
N ALA A 193 -4.55 27.31 -4.81
CA ALA A 193 -3.75 28.42 -5.30
C ALA A 193 -3.38 28.29 -6.79
N LEU A 194 -3.35 27.06 -7.33
CA LEU A 194 -2.98 26.82 -8.73
C LEU A 194 -4.09 27.20 -9.71
N ARG A 195 -5.34 27.31 -9.27
CA ARG A 195 -6.51 27.55 -10.15
C ARG A 195 -6.38 28.85 -10.97
N SER A 196 -5.68 29.86 -10.46
CA SER A 196 -5.50 31.15 -11.15
C SER A 196 -4.29 31.19 -12.09
N LEU A 197 -3.45 30.15 -12.13
CA LEU A 197 -2.22 30.11 -12.93
C LEU A 197 -2.51 29.72 -14.39
N THR A 198 -3.31 30.51 -15.10
CA THR A 198 -3.83 30.17 -16.43
C THR A 198 -2.76 30.01 -17.53
N ASN A 199 -1.53 30.49 -17.30
CA ASN A 199 -0.39 30.31 -18.21
C ASN A 199 0.46 29.07 -17.88
N LEU A 200 0.11 28.31 -16.84
CA LEU A 200 0.83 27.12 -16.42
C LEU A 200 0.76 26.04 -17.51
N LYS A 201 1.93 25.54 -17.91
CA LYS A 201 2.11 24.50 -18.93
C LYS A 201 2.60 23.19 -18.33
N SER A 202 3.36 23.28 -17.23
CA SER A 202 3.91 22.12 -16.52
C SER A 202 3.80 22.30 -15.01
N VAL A 203 3.29 21.29 -14.33
CA VAL A 203 3.25 21.23 -12.87
C VAL A 203 3.75 19.88 -12.39
N GLN A 204 4.67 19.88 -11.42
CA GLN A 204 5.15 18.69 -10.73
C GLN A 204 4.77 18.79 -9.26
N LEU A 205 3.92 17.87 -8.80
CA LEU A 205 3.43 17.72 -7.42
C LEU A 205 3.82 16.35 -6.84
N ASN A 206 4.80 15.69 -7.45
CA ASN A 206 5.24 14.35 -7.06
C ASN A 206 5.64 14.27 -5.58
N SER A 207 5.37 13.16 -4.89
CA SER A 207 5.74 12.92 -3.50
C SER A 207 5.26 14.04 -2.56
N ASN A 208 3.94 14.23 -2.54
CA ASN A 208 3.23 15.14 -1.65
C ASN A 208 2.08 14.39 -0.95
N LEU A 209 1.12 15.12 -0.39
CA LEU A 209 -0.05 14.59 0.31
C LEU A 209 -1.36 15.04 -0.37
N VAL A 210 -1.32 15.33 -1.67
CA VAL A 210 -2.47 15.86 -2.42
C VAL A 210 -3.54 14.78 -2.56
N GLU A 211 -4.79 15.17 -2.34
CA GLU A 211 -5.98 14.32 -2.52
C GLU A 211 -6.92 14.85 -3.61
N ASP A 212 -7.13 16.17 -3.63
CA ASP A 212 -8.02 16.83 -4.57
C ASP A 212 -7.22 17.59 -5.64
N ILE A 213 -7.40 17.17 -6.90
CA ILE A 213 -6.78 17.78 -8.08
C ILE A 213 -7.75 18.59 -8.94
N THR A 214 -8.98 18.84 -8.45
CA THR A 214 -9.98 19.70 -9.11
C THR A 214 -9.43 21.07 -9.52
N PRO A 215 -8.55 21.74 -8.75
CA PRO A 215 -7.98 23.02 -9.17
C PRO A 215 -7.22 23.00 -10.52
N LEU A 216 -6.79 21.84 -11.00
CA LEU A 216 -6.06 21.70 -12.27
C LEU A 216 -6.98 21.69 -13.51
N GLN A 217 -8.26 21.31 -13.36
CA GLN A 217 -9.13 20.95 -14.48
C GLN A 217 -9.42 22.10 -15.47
N ASP A 218 -9.31 23.34 -14.99
CA ASP A 218 -9.67 24.56 -15.74
C ASP A 218 -8.43 25.28 -16.32
N LEU A 219 -7.23 24.69 -16.21
CA LEU A 219 -5.99 25.30 -16.69
C LEU A 219 -5.81 25.07 -18.20
N PRO A 220 -6.01 26.10 -19.05
CA PRO A 220 -6.22 25.89 -20.48
C PRO A 220 -4.95 25.55 -21.27
N ASN A 221 -3.77 25.75 -20.68
CA ASN A 221 -2.47 25.57 -21.33
C ASN A 221 -1.67 24.40 -20.74
N LEU A 222 -2.24 23.67 -19.78
CA LEU A 222 -1.53 22.65 -19.02
C LEU A 222 -1.30 21.40 -19.88
N ALA A 223 -0.04 21.02 -20.06
CA ALA A 223 0.36 19.93 -20.95
C ALA A 223 1.08 18.78 -20.21
N ILE A 224 1.78 19.10 -19.11
CA ILE A 224 2.58 18.15 -18.34
C ILE A 224 2.14 18.20 -16.88
N VAL A 225 1.71 17.06 -16.35
CA VAL A 225 1.25 16.91 -14.97
C VAL A 225 1.94 15.72 -14.32
N GLY A 226 2.72 15.98 -13.26
CA GLY A 226 3.31 14.96 -12.39
C GLY A 226 2.61 14.95 -11.03
N LEU A 227 2.07 13.79 -10.65
CA LEU A 227 1.29 13.52 -9.44
C LEU A 227 1.77 12.23 -8.74
N PHE A 228 2.93 11.69 -9.12
CA PHE A 228 3.49 10.46 -8.55
C PHE A 228 3.47 10.52 -7.01
N SER A 229 3.12 9.42 -6.33
CA SER A 229 3.20 9.31 -4.87
C SER A 229 2.43 10.41 -4.14
N ASN A 230 1.11 10.33 -4.23
CA ASN A 230 0.15 11.19 -3.52
C ASN A 230 -0.99 10.33 -2.94
N ASN A 231 -2.09 10.95 -2.50
CA ASN A 231 -3.27 10.27 -1.93
C ASN A 231 -4.50 10.38 -2.85
N ILE A 232 -4.29 10.53 -4.16
CA ILE A 232 -5.36 10.81 -5.13
C ILE A 232 -6.19 9.55 -5.38
N ARG A 233 -7.51 9.69 -5.29
CA ARG A 233 -8.50 8.63 -5.60
C ARG A 233 -9.30 8.90 -6.86
N ASP A 234 -9.51 10.18 -7.18
CA ASP A 234 -10.26 10.61 -8.36
C ASP A 234 -9.33 11.32 -9.35
N ILE A 235 -9.03 10.66 -10.46
CA ILE A 235 -8.22 11.23 -11.55
C ILE A 235 -9.07 12.00 -12.58
N SER A 236 -10.41 12.01 -12.45
CA SER A 236 -11.33 12.59 -13.42
C SER A 236 -11.13 14.08 -13.74
N PRO A 237 -10.64 14.94 -12.82
CA PRO A 237 -10.33 16.33 -13.17
C PRO A 237 -9.30 16.46 -14.31
N THR A 238 -8.33 15.54 -14.40
CA THR A 238 -7.34 15.57 -15.49
C THR A 238 -7.95 15.27 -16.85
N GLY A 239 -9.03 14.50 -16.91
CA GLY A 239 -9.77 14.21 -18.15
C GLY A 239 -10.41 15.44 -18.81
N LYS A 240 -10.47 16.58 -18.11
CA LYS A 240 -10.91 17.88 -18.67
C LYS A 240 -9.79 18.64 -19.38
N ILE A 241 -8.53 18.30 -19.11
CA ILE A 241 -7.35 19.01 -19.59
C ILE A 241 -6.93 18.44 -20.95
N LYS A 242 -7.68 18.78 -22.01
CA LYS A 242 -7.50 18.20 -23.36
C LYS A 242 -6.13 18.50 -24.00
N THR A 243 -5.37 19.41 -23.42
CA THR A 243 -4.01 19.78 -23.83
C THR A 243 -2.92 18.87 -23.26
N LEU A 244 -3.26 17.92 -22.38
CA LEU A 244 -2.28 17.00 -21.78
C LEU A 244 -1.59 16.13 -22.82
N THR A 245 -0.26 16.15 -22.76
CA THR A 245 0.64 15.27 -23.52
C THR A 245 1.39 14.31 -22.60
N SER A 246 1.59 14.67 -21.33
CA SER A 246 2.27 13.84 -20.33
C SER A 246 1.52 13.87 -19.00
N LEU A 247 1.18 12.69 -18.50
CA LEU A 247 0.51 12.49 -17.23
C LEU A 247 1.17 11.36 -16.45
N ASP A 248 1.63 11.66 -15.24
CA ASP A 248 2.11 10.68 -14.27
C ASP A 248 1.28 10.79 -12.99
N PHE A 249 0.54 9.75 -12.63
CA PHE A 249 -0.14 9.62 -11.34
C PHE A 249 0.20 8.29 -10.67
N SER A 250 1.37 7.74 -10.96
CA SER A 250 1.83 6.49 -10.35
C SER A 250 1.84 6.54 -8.81
N SER A 251 1.69 5.39 -8.15
CA SER A 251 1.63 5.27 -6.69
C SER A 251 0.58 6.19 -6.06
N ASN A 252 -0.67 5.99 -6.45
CA ASN A 252 -1.86 6.66 -5.91
C ASN A 252 -2.94 5.60 -5.62
N LYS A 253 -4.21 6.01 -5.56
CA LYS A 253 -5.36 5.13 -5.28
C LYS A 253 -6.46 5.32 -6.34
N ALA A 254 -6.07 5.68 -7.56
CA ALA A 254 -6.97 6.04 -8.64
C ALA A 254 -7.14 4.88 -9.64
N SER A 255 -7.95 3.89 -9.27
CA SER A 255 -8.20 2.69 -10.08
C SER A 255 -9.06 2.95 -11.33
N ASN A 256 -9.96 3.94 -11.28
CA ASN A 256 -10.86 4.25 -12.40
C ASN A 256 -10.29 5.34 -13.31
N ILE A 257 -9.77 4.91 -14.46
CA ILE A 257 -9.16 5.80 -15.46
C ILE A 257 -10.08 6.11 -16.66
N SER A 258 -11.35 5.67 -16.65
CA SER A 258 -12.28 5.84 -17.79
C SER A 258 -12.58 7.31 -18.14
N SER A 259 -12.41 8.20 -17.18
CA SER A 259 -12.57 9.65 -17.32
C SER A 259 -11.55 10.29 -18.28
N LEU A 260 -10.43 9.62 -18.54
CA LEU A 260 -9.34 10.11 -19.38
C LEU A 260 -9.62 10.03 -20.90
N LYS A 261 -10.78 9.53 -21.31
CA LYS A 261 -11.14 9.24 -22.72
C LYS A 261 -10.96 10.40 -23.72
N GLU A 262 -10.97 11.65 -23.25
CA GLU A 262 -10.81 12.84 -24.09
C GLU A 262 -9.34 13.24 -24.33
N LEU A 263 -8.38 12.60 -23.64
CA LEU A 263 -6.94 12.93 -23.68
C LEU A 263 -6.24 12.38 -24.93
N THR A 264 -6.79 12.68 -26.11
CA THR A 264 -6.33 12.14 -27.40
C THR A 264 -4.91 12.58 -27.83
N GLN A 265 -4.34 13.58 -27.14
CA GLN A 265 -2.98 14.10 -27.38
C GLN A 265 -1.92 13.45 -26.47
N LEU A 266 -2.32 12.54 -25.58
CA LEU A 266 -1.42 11.93 -24.61
C LEU A 266 -0.36 11.06 -25.32
N THR A 267 0.91 11.38 -25.07
CA THR A 267 2.07 10.62 -25.58
C THR A 267 2.74 9.81 -24.46
N TYR A 268 2.59 10.24 -23.21
CA TYR A 268 3.24 9.66 -22.03
C TYR A 268 2.23 9.47 -20.90
N LEU A 269 2.07 8.21 -20.46
CA LEU A 269 1.19 7.86 -19.35
C LEU A 269 1.89 6.93 -18.35
N LYS A 270 1.97 7.37 -17.09
CA LYS A 270 2.33 6.53 -15.94
C LYS A 270 1.16 6.42 -14.97
N ALA A 271 0.71 5.20 -14.77
CA ALA A 271 -0.43 4.84 -13.94
C ALA A 271 -0.15 3.56 -13.13
N ASN A 272 1.12 3.21 -12.91
CA ASN A 272 1.50 2.07 -12.08
C ASN A 272 1.11 2.26 -10.62
N ASP A 273 0.89 1.18 -9.87
CA ASP A 273 0.55 1.21 -8.43
C ASP A 273 -0.69 2.09 -8.14
N ASN A 274 -1.84 1.69 -8.72
CA ASN A 274 -3.12 2.40 -8.56
C ASN A 274 -4.35 1.49 -8.39
N GLY A 275 -4.20 0.17 -8.53
CA GLY A 275 -5.30 -0.78 -8.52
C GLY A 275 -6.18 -0.73 -9.77
N VAL A 276 -5.62 -0.36 -10.93
CA VAL A 276 -6.35 -0.30 -12.20
C VAL A 276 -6.71 -1.72 -12.67
N GLU A 277 -8.00 -1.99 -12.80
CA GLU A 277 -8.52 -3.29 -13.28
C GLU A 277 -8.76 -3.30 -14.79
N ASN A 278 -9.08 -2.15 -15.38
CA ASN A 278 -9.49 -2.04 -16.78
C ASN A 278 -8.76 -0.88 -17.50
N ALA A 279 -8.05 -1.22 -18.59
CA ALA A 279 -7.30 -0.29 -19.43
C ALA A 279 -7.99 0.05 -20.78
N ASP A 280 -9.29 -0.19 -20.95
CA ASP A 280 -10.06 0.04 -22.19
C ASP A 280 -9.89 1.46 -22.72
N VAL A 281 -9.87 2.45 -21.82
CA VAL A 281 -9.71 3.87 -22.16
C VAL A 281 -8.42 4.15 -22.92
N VAL A 282 -7.37 3.36 -22.68
CA VAL A 282 -6.05 3.55 -23.27
C VAL A 282 -6.08 3.34 -24.78
N ALA A 283 -7.02 2.52 -25.29
CA ALA A 283 -7.24 2.35 -26.72
C ALA A 283 -7.60 3.66 -27.45
N LEU A 284 -8.00 4.70 -26.72
CA LEU A 284 -8.36 6.02 -27.23
C LEU A 284 -7.17 7.00 -27.29
N PHE A 285 -5.94 6.55 -27.00
CA PHE A 285 -4.72 7.37 -27.00
C PHE A 285 -3.80 7.01 -28.18
N PRO A 286 -4.14 7.39 -29.42
CA PRO A 286 -3.41 6.96 -30.62
C PRO A 286 -1.98 7.55 -30.73
N GLN A 287 -1.63 8.54 -29.90
CA GLN A 287 -0.32 9.19 -29.89
C GLN A 287 0.63 8.59 -28.84
N LEU A 288 0.19 7.61 -28.05
CA LEU A 288 0.94 7.09 -26.92
C LEU A 288 2.22 6.38 -27.38
N THR A 289 3.36 6.83 -26.86
CA THR A 289 4.69 6.22 -27.09
C THR A 289 5.24 5.55 -25.83
N TYR A 290 4.80 6.00 -24.64
CA TYR A 290 5.20 5.44 -23.36
C TYR A 290 3.98 5.13 -22.49
N LEU A 291 3.89 3.89 -22.01
CA LEU A 291 2.85 3.44 -21.09
C LEU A 291 3.41 2.59 -19.97
N ASN A 292 3.18 3.02 -18.73
CA ASN A 292 3.43 2.18 -17.55
C ASN A 292 2.13 1.93 -16.77
N LEU A 293 1.73 0.67 -16.72
CA LEU A 293 0.59 0.12 -15.99
C LEU A 293 1.03 -0.99 -15.03
N ALA A 294 2.32 -1.06 -14.66
CA ALA A 294 2.82 -2.05 -13.72
C ALA A 294 2.11 -1.97 -12.35
N GLU A 295 2.19 -3.02 -11.54
CA GLU A 295 1.66 -3.01 -10.16
C GLU A 295 0.18 -2.61 -10.12
N ASN A 296 -0.66 -3.31 -10.89
CA ASN A 296 -2.10 -3.07 -11.00
C ASN A 296 -2.84 -4.41 -11.04
N GLU A 297 -4.16 -4.36 -11.28
CA GLU A 297 -5.04 -5.52 -11.21
C GLU A 297 -5.50 -5.98 -12.62
N LEU A 298 -4.72 -5.66 -13.67
CA LEU A 298 -5.12 -5.98 -15.05
C LEU A 298 -5.09 -7.49 -15.27
N THR A 299 -6.14 -8.03 -15.89
CA THR A 299 -6.22 -9.45 -16.29
C THR A 299 -6.04 -9.66 -17.80
N ALA A 300 -6.07 -8.59 -18.59
CA ALA A 300 -6.04 -8.66 -20.05
C ALA A 300 -5.41 -7.41 -20.69
N VAL A 301 -4.83 -7.61 -21.87
CA VAL A 301 -4.13 -6.55 -22.63
C VAL A 301 -4.76 -6.26 -24.00
N THR A 302 -5.94 -6.82 -24.28
CA THR A 302 -6.66 -6.59 -25.55
C THR A 302 -6.83 -5.11 -25.92
N PRO A 303 -7.08 -4.17 -24.98
CA PRO A 303 -7.19 -2.75 -25.30
C PRO A 303 -5.92 -2.14 -25.92
N LEU A 304 -4.75 -2.72 -25.63
CA LEU A 304 -3.45 -2.16 -26.03
C LEU A 304 -3.06 -2.52 -27.46
N LYS A 305 -3.74 -3.49 -28.09
CA LYS A 305 -3.36 -4.11 -29.37
C LYS A 305 -3.15 -3.13 -30.54
N ASN A 306 -3.81 -1.97 -30.50
CA ASN A 306 -3.80 -0.98 -31.58
C ASN A 306 -2.90 0.24 -31.28
N LEU A 307 -2.13 0.23 -30.20
CA LEU A 307 -1.19 1.30 -29.87
C LEU A 307 0.08 1.22 -30.73
N THR A 308 -0.06 1.41 -32.04
CA THR A 308 1.02 1.14 -33.01
C THR A 308 2.24 2.07 -32.88
N ARG A 309 2.12 3.15 -32.09
CA ARG A 309 3.20 4.10 -31.77
C ARG A 309 3.93 3.80 -30.47
N LEU A 310 3.51 2.77 -29.75
CA LEU A 310 4.05 2.46 -28.44
C LEU A 310 5.50 1.96 -28.58
N GLU A 311 6.43 2.69 -27.97
CA GLU A 311 7.86 2.40 -27.94
C GLU A 311 8.26 1.69 -26.65
N GLU A 312 7.60 2.03 -25.55
CA GLU A 312 7.81 1.44 -24.23
C GLU A 312 6.50 1.08 -23.54
N LEU A 313 6.43 -0.18 -23.06
CA LEU A 313 5.31 -0.72 -22.31
C LEU A 313 5.79 -1.49 -21.09
N ASN A 314 5.32 -1.09 -19.92
CA ASN A 314 5.46 -1.86 -18.70
C ASN A 314 4.09 -2.25 -18.13
N ILE A 315 3.84 -3.55 -18.02
CA ILE A 315 2.65 -4.20 -17.46
C ILE A 315 3.05 -5.28 -16.44
N SER A 316 4.26 -5.20 -15.89
CA SER A 316 4.73 -6.11 -14.84
C SER A 316 3.82 -6.08 -13.61
N GLU A 317 3.84 -7.13 -12.79
CA GLU A 317 3.12 -7.16 -11.51
C GLU A 317 1.59 -6.91 -11.68
N ASN A 318 0.99 -7.63 -12.61
CA ASN A 318 -0.47 -7.67 -12.87
C ASN A 318 -0.96 -9.14 -12.83
N HIS A 319 -2.17 -9.42 -13.33
CA HIS A 319 -2.79 -10.76 -13.39
C HIS A 319 -2.91 -11.30 -14.82
N ILE A 320 -1.96 -10.95 -15.70
CA ILE A 320 -2.05 -11.22 -17.13
C ILE A 320 -1.40 -12.57 -17.45
N SER A 321 -2.15 -13.47 -18.10
CA SER A 321 -1.64 -14.76 -18.56
C SER A 321 -1.52 -14.88 -20.09
N ASP A 322 -2.17 -14.00 -20.84
CA ASP A 322 -2.16 -14.03 -22.31
C ASP A 322 -1.82 -12.65 -22.87
N ILE A 323 -0.64 -12.55 -23.48
CA ILE A 323 -0.14 -11.32 -24.12
C ILE A 323 -0.07 -11.42 -25.65
N THR A 324 -0.70 -12.43 -26.25
CA THR A 324 -0.80 -12.57 -27.72
C THR A 324 -1.40 -11.32 -28.40
N PRO A 325 -2.34 -10.55 -27.80
CA PRO A 325 -2.81 -9.29 -28.41
C PRO A 325 -1.72 -8.26 -28.71
N LEU A 326 -0.52 -8.39 -28.13
CA LEU A 326 0.62 -7.48 -28.31
C LEU A 326 1.58 -7.91 -29.43
N ASN A 327 1.26 -8.97 -30.17
CA ASN A 327 2.14 -9.54 -31.20
C ASN A 327 2.53 -8.56 -32.32
N ASN A 328 1.65 -7.63 -32.66
CA ASN A 328 1.78 -6.73 -33.81
C ASN A 328 1.97 -5.25 -33.41
N LEU A 329 2.71 -4.97 -32.35
CA LEU A 329 3.14 -3.61 -32.00
C LEU A 329 4.50 -3.32 -32.64
N PRO A 330 4.56 -2.60 -33.79
CA PRO A 330 5.74 -2.56 -34.65
C PRO A 330 6.88 -1.68 -34.10
N GLN A 331 6.58 -0.79 -33.16
CA GLN A 331 7.54 0.16 -32.58
C GLN A 331 7.97 -0.20 -31.15
N LEU A 332 7.46 -1.30 -30.58
CA LEU A 332 7.71 -1.64 -29.18
C LEU A 332 9.14 -2.15 -29.00
N LEU A 333 10.01 -1.28 -28.44
CA LEU A 333 11.43 -1.54 -28.20
C LEU A 333 11.68 -2.06 -26.78
N ASN A 334 11.04 -1.41 -25.80
CA ASN A 334 11.19 -1.73 -24.38
C ASN A 334 9.88 -2.34 -23.86
N PHE A 335 9.91 -3.61 -23.48
CA PHE A 335 8.73 -4.33 -23.03
C PHE A 335 9.01 -5.08 -21.72
N TYR A 336 8.10 -4.91 -20.76
CA TYR A 336 8.18 -5.55 -19.46
C TYR A 336 6.79 -6.07 -19.04
N ALA A 337 6.68 -7.38 -18.83
CA ALA A 337 5.48 -8.07 -18.36
C ALA A 337 5.84 -9.17 -17.35
N THR A 338 6.81 -8.88 -16.49
CA THR A 338 7.35 -9.81 -15.50
C THR A 338 6.49 -9.88 -14.24
N ASN A 339 6.72 -10.89 -13.41
CA ASN A 339 6.13 -11.03 -12.07
C ASN A 339 4.59 -11.02 -12.04
N GLN A 340 3.92 -11.55 -13.06
CA GLN A 340 2.46 -11.69 -13.05
C GLN A 340 1.99 -12.65 -11.95
N GLN A 341 0.84 -12.37 -11.35
CA GLN A 341 0.23 -13.17 -10.29
C GLN A 341 -1.16 -13.64 -10.71
N VAL A 342 -1.27 -14.81 -11.33
CA VAL A 342 -2.55 -15.29 -11.85
C VAL A 342 -3.20 -16.22 -10.83
N VAL A 343 -4.43 -15.92 -10.44
CA VAL A 343 -5.24 -16.83 -9.60
C VAL A 343 -6.39 -17.36 -10.44
N ILE A 344 -6.48 -18.68 -10.58
CA ILE A 344 -7.59 -19.33 -11.26
C ILE A 344 -8.50 -20.04 -10.26
N ALA A 345 -9.75 -20.26 -10.66
CA ALA A 345 -10.77 -20.83 -9.79
C ALA A 345 -10.37 -22.19 -9.21
N THR A 346 -10.78 -22.45 -7.96
CA THR A 346 -10.56 -23.73 -7.26
C THR A 346 -11.05 -24.91 -8.10
N THR A 347 -10.31 -26.02 -8.07
CA THR A 347 -10.65 -27.26 -8.80
C THR A 347 -10.55 -28.50 -7.92
N SER A 348 -10.98 -29.64 -8.45
CA SER A 348 -10.82 -30.95 -7.83
C SER A 348 -9.57 -31.66 -8.34
N LEU A 349 -9.00 -32.55 -7.52
CA LEU A 349 -7.89 -33.42 -7.92
C LEU A 349 -8.19 -34.14 -9.25
N GLY A 350 -7.26 -34.05 -10.22
CA GLY A 350 -7.38 -34.66 -11.54
C GLY A 350 -8.38 -33.99 -12.50
N ALA A 351 -9.10 -32.96 -12.08
CA ALA A 351 -10.03 -32.26 -12.97
C ALA A 351 -9.28 -31.40 -14.00
N SER A 352 -9.64 -31.58 -15.26
CA SER A 352 -9.07 -30.82 -16.40
C SER A 352 -9.83 -29.50 -16.59
N VAL A 353 -9.19 -28.39 -16.20
CA VAL A 353 -9.77 -27.03 -16.23
C VAL A 353 -9.19 -26.19 -17.38
N PRO A 354 -9.98 -25.28 -17.98
CA PRO A 354 -9.45 -24.33 -18.97
C PRO A 354 -8.36 -23.44 -18.40
N PHE A 355 -7.33 -23.17 -19.21
CA PHE A 355 -6.16 -22.39 -18.86
C PHE A 355 -5.56 -21.74 -20.13
N SER A 356 -5.31 -20.44 -20.12
CA SER A 356 -4.55 -19.76 -21.19
C SER A 356 -3.27 -19.19 -20.61
N LEU A 357 -2.14 -19.59 -21.17
CA LEU A 357 -0.84 -18.99 -20.91
C LEU A 357 -0.06 -18.88 -22.21
N LYS A 358 0.03 -17.66 -22.75
CA LYS A 358 0.57 -17.39 -24.08
C LYS A 358 1.41 -16.13 -24.08
N ASP A 359 2.62 -16.25 -24.63
CA ASP A 359 3.48 -15.11 -24.91
C ASP A 359 3.02 -14.33 -26.15
N ARG A 360 3.86 -13.39 -26.60
CA ARG A 360 3.56 -12.54 -27.77
C ARG A 360 3.48 -13.32 -29.07
N ASP A 361 4.19 -14.45 -29.19
CA ASP A 361 4.17 -15.31 -30.38
C ASP A 361 3.03 -16.34 -30.32
N GLY A 362 2.19 -16.27 -29.28
CA GLY A 362 1.11 -17.22 -29.02
C GLY A 362 1.60 -18.57 -28.50
N GLN A 363 2.86 -18.67 -28.09
CA GLN A 363 3.45 -19.89 -27.57
C GLN A 363 3.29 -19.96 -26.06
N THR A 364 3.18 -21.17 -25.52
CA THR A 364 3.23 -21.39 -24.08
C THR A 364 4.69 -21.24 -23.61
N PRO A 365 4.99 -20.32 -22.65
CA PRO A 365 6.32 -20.15 -22.09
C PRO A 365 6.81 -21.41 -21.36
N SER A 366 8.10 -21.43 -21.00
CA SER A 366 8.64 -22.52 -20.17
C SER A 366 8.00 -22.50 -18.79
N ILE A 367 7.52 -23.66 -18.33
CA ILE A 367 6.83 -23.85 -17.05
C ILE A 367 7.71 -24.62 -16.07
N TYR A 368 7.72 -24.17 -14.80
CA TYR A 368 8.44 -24.79 -13.70
C TYR A 368 7.49 -24.99 -12.51
N THR A 369 7.43 -26.19 -11.96
CA THR A 369 6.65 -26.49 -10.74
C THR A 369 7.21 -27.73 -10.03
N ASN A 370 7.01 -27.78 -8.71
CA ASN A 370 7.32 -28.94 -7.87
C ASN A 370 6.12 -29.89 -7.71
N ALA A 371 4.96 -29.54 -8.25
CA ALA A 371 3.75 -30.34 -8.21
C ALA A 371 3.58 -31.13 -9.52
N ALA A 372 3.09 -32.36 -9.41
CA ALA A 372 2.72 -33.14 -10.59
C ALA A 372 1.46 -32.55 -11.24
N TYR A 373 1.54 -32.31 -12.55
CA TYR A 373 0.49 -31.70 -13.36
C TYR A 373 0.48 -32.30 -14.77
N SER A 374 -0.66 -32.16 -15.46
CA SER A 374 -0.77 -32.48 -16.88
C SER A 374 -1.37 -31.30 -17.65
N LEU A 375 -0.81 -31.07 -18.85
CA LEU A 375 -1.32 -30.10 -19.82
C LEU A 375 -1.84 -30.82 -21.06
N SER A 376 -3.03 -30.45 -21.51
CA SER A 376 -3.63 -30.94 -22.76
C SER A 376 -4.22 -29.78 -23.53
N GLY A 377 -3.39 -29.14 -24.36
CA GLY A 377 -3.71 -27.84 -24.97
C GLY A 377 -3.90 -26.77 -23.89
N ASP A 378 -4.96 -25.98 -24.03
CA ASP A 378 -5.37 -24.92 -23.08
C ASP A 378 -6.11 -25.49 -21.85
N LYS A 379 -5.66 -26.66 -21.34
CA LYS A 379 -6.25 -27.30 -20.17
C LYS A 379 -5.18 -27.79 -19.19
N LEU A 380 -5.41 -27.53 -17.90
CA LEU A 380 -4.54 -27.89 -16.78
C LEU A 380 -5.26 -28.87 -15.85
N ALA A 381 -4.55 -29.90 -15.39
CA ALA A 381 -5.00 -30.76 -14.29
C ALA A 381 -3.84 -31.00 -13.31
N TRP A 382 -4.18 -31.16 -12.04
CA TRP A 382 -3.23 -31.39 -10.95
C TRP A 382 -3.40 -32.78 -10.36
N ASP A 383 -2.28 -33.39 -9.95
CA ASP A 383 -2.25 -34.71 -9.33
C ASP A 383 -2.05 -34.64 -7.81
N LYS A 384 -2.09 -33.43 -7.23
CA LYS A 384 -1.96 -33.20 -5.79
C LYS A 384 -2.97 -32.18 -5.29
N VAL A 385 -3.43 -32.37 -4.05
CA VAL A 385 -4.34 -31.48 -3.32
C VAL A 385 -3.59 -30.38 -2.57
N GLY A 386 -4.32 -29.34 -2.16
CA GLY A 386 -3.80 -28.12 -1.57
C GLY A 386 -3.59 -27.02 -2.60
N ILE A 387 -2.94 -25.94 -2.18
CA ILE A 387 -2.59 -24.82 -3.06
C ILE A 387 -1.48 -25.29 -4.01
N GLN A 388 -1.79 -25.36 -5.30
CA GLN A 388 -0.83 -25.67 -6.35
C GLN A 388 -0.35 -24.40 -7.02
N GLN A 389 0.92 -24.42 -7.44
CA GLN A 389 1.57 -23.30 -8.09
C GLN A 389 2.34 -23.79 -9.31
N LEU A 390 2.29 -23.01 -10.38
CA LEU A 390 3.29 -23.07 -11.45
C LEU A 390 3.93 -21.72 -11.63
N PHE A 391 5.17 -21.72 -12.09
CA PHE A 391 5.92 -20.53 -12.46
C PHE A 391 6.22 -20.62 -13.95
N TRP A 392 6.30 -19.47 -14.61
CA TRP A 392 6.70 -19.43 -16.01
C TRP A 392 7.69 -18.32 -16.31
N SER A 393 8.45 -18.52 -17.38
CA SER A 393 9.26 -17.49 -18.02
C SER A 393 9.39 -17.80 -19.50
N ASN A 394 9.30 -16.78 -20.36
CA ASN A 394 9.69 -16.93 -21.76
C ASN A 394 11.21 -16.80 -21.94
N ASN A 395 11.70 -17.09 -23.14
CA ASN A 395 13.13 -17.09 -23.47
C ASN A 395 13.75 -15.69 -23.47
N GLN A 396 12.94 -14.67 -23.77
CA GLN A 396 13.33 -13.28 -23.80
C GLN A 396 13.45 -12.67 -22.39
N GLY A 397 12.82 -13.29 -21.38
CA GLY A 397 12.84 -12.84 -19.99
C GLY A 397 11.92 -11.65 -19.70
N ASP A 398 11.11 -11.23 -20.67
CA ASP A 398 10.20 -10.09 -20.56
C ASP A 398 8.77 -10.49 -20.16
N PHE A 399 8.42 -11.79 -20.14
CA PHE A 399 7.13 -12.29 -19.67
C PHE A 399 7.31 -13.46 -18.71
N SER A 400 6.93 -13.24 -17.44
CA SER A 400 7.10 -14.21 -16.36
C SER A 400 6.04 -14.03 -15.28
N GLY A 401 5.84 -15.06 -14.47
CA GLY A 401 4.91 -14.97 -13.36
C GLY A 401 4.66 -16.29 -12.65
N GLN A 402 3.66 -16.26 -11.78
CA GLN A 402 3.18 -17.38 -11.00
C GLN A 402 1.67 -17.53 -11.18
N LEU A 403 1.24 -18.77 -11.40
CA LEU A 403 -0.17 -19.15 -11.31
C LEU A 403 -0.40 -19.88 -10.00
N THR A 404 -1.50 -19.55 -9.34
CA THR A 404 -1.95 -20.23 -8.12
C THR A 404 -3.35 -20.79 -8.33
N GLN A 405 -3.57 -22.04 -7.92
CA GLN A 405 -4.88 -22.68 -7.90
C GLN A 405 -5.05 -23.51 -6.63
N GLU A 406 -6.18 -23.36 -5.95
CA GLU A 406 -6.55 -24.29 -4.88
C GLU A 406 -7.10 -25.59 -5.51
N VAL A 407 -6.50 -26.73 -5.16
CA VAL A 407 -6.97 -28.06 -5.56
C VAL A 407 -7.49 -28.77 -4.33
N ARG A 408 -8.76 -29.16 -4.36
CA ARG A 408 -9.38 -29.90 -3.26
C ARG A 408 -9.40 -31.38 -3.57
N GLU A 409 -9.31 -32.19 -2.53
CA GLU A 409 -9.67 -33.60 -2.68
C GLU A 409 -11.11 -33.66 -3.14
N VAL A 410 -11.37 -34.65 -3.99
CA VAL A 410 -12.72 -35.14 -4.19
C VAL A 410 -13.15 -35.76 -2.86
N SER A 411 -13.64 -34.91 -1.98
CA SER A 411 -14.20 -35.26 -0.68
C SER A 411 -15.59 -35.87 -0.95
N LYS A 412 -15.65 -37.20 -0.97
CA LYS A 412 -16.60 -37.94 -1.79
C LYS A 412 -18.07 -37.70 -1.37
N VAL A 413 -18.44 -37.72 -0.09
CA VAL A 413 -19.76 -37.31 0.44
C VAL A 413 -19.62 -37.10 1.94
N PHE A 414 -20.15 -35.99 2.47
CA PHE A 414 -20.27 -35.71 3.90
C PHE A 414 -21.73 -35.61 4.25
N LEU A 415 -22.15 -36.34 5.27
CA LEU A 415 -23.50 -36.23 5.81
C LEU A 415 -23.46 -35.33 7.03
N ASP A 416 -24.46 -34.47 7.16
CA ASP A 416 -24.67 -33.73 8.39
C ASP A 416 -25.11 -34.68 9.49
N GLU A 417 -24.78 -34.37 10.75
CA GLU A 417 -25.31 -35.13 11.88
C GLU A 417 -26.84 -35.17 11.85
N PHE A 418 -27.42 -36.35 12.09
CA PHE A 418 -28.86 -36.56 12.04
C PHE A 418 -29.40 -36.84 13.45
N THR A 419 -30.36 -36.05 13.89
CA THR A 419 -31.10 -36.28 15.14
C THR A 419 -32.43 -36.97 14.85
N LEU A 420 -32.96 -37.75 15.80
CA LEU A 420 -34.23 -38.48 15.62
C LEU A 420 -35.46 -37.61 15.28
N SER A 421 -35.40 -36.29 15.46
CA SER A 421 -36.45 -35.36 15.01
C SER A 421 -36.25 -34.81 13.61
N ASP A 422 -35.09 -35.04 12.98
CA ASP A 422 -34.79 -34.48 11.68
C ASP A 422 -35.64 -35.16 10.60
N LYS A 423 -36.34 -34.34 9.82
CA LYS A 423 -37.15 -34.85 8.71
C LYS A 423 -36.33 -35.12 7.46
N TYR A 424 -35.15 -34.53 7.37
CA TYR A 424 -34.26 -34.60 6.23
C TYR A 424 -32.88 -35.05 6.68
N LEU A 425 -32.34 -36.02 5.96
CA LEU A 425 -30.92 -36.25 5.90
C LEU A 425 -30.33 -35.22 4.93
N THR A 426 -29.31 -34.50 5.37
CA THR A 426 -28.63 -33.50 4.55
C THR A 426 -27.14 -33.79 4.53
N GLY A 427 -26.45 -33.23 3.55
CA GLY A 427 -25.02 -33.38 3.41
C GLY A 427 -24.47 -32.55 2.27
N VAL A 428 -23.17 -32.65 2.06
CA VAL A 428 -22.47 -32.02 0.94
C VAL A 428 -21.62 -33.06 0.23
N TYR A 429 -21.38 -32.85 -1.06
CA TYR A 429 -20.51 -33.70 -1.85
C TYR A 429 -19.63 -32.81 -2.72
N SER A 430 -18.41 -33.26 -3.01
CA SER A 430 -17.49 -32.50 -3.86
C SER A 430 -17.09 -33.24 -5.14
N ASN A 431 -17.54 -34.48 -5.32
CA ASN A 431 -17.35 -35.19 -6.59
C ASN A 431 -18.37 -34.71 -7.64
N PRO A 432 -17.94 -34.04 -8.72
CA PRO A 432 -18.86 -33.52 -9.74
C PRO A 432 -19.57 -34.62 -10.53
N ASP A 433 -19.08 -35.87 -10.49
CA ASP A 433 -19.73 -37.00 -11.14
C ASP A 433 -20.97 -37.49 -10.38
N ILE A 434 -21.13 -37.13 -9.10
CA ILE A 434 -22.31 -37.46 -8.30
C ILE A 434 -23.51 -36.67 -8.83
N VAL A 435 -24.50 -37.40 -9.34
CA VAL A 435 -25.74 -36.82 -9.90
C VAL A 435 -27.01 -37.38 -9.26
N LYS A 436 -26.91 -38.47 -8.48
CA LYS A 436 -28.04 -39.12 -7.81
C LYS A 436 -27.63 -39.69 -6.47
N MET A 437 -28.62 -39.93 -5.60
CA MET A 437 -28.43 -40.61 -4.31
C MET A 437 -29.54 -41.63 -4.04
N SER A 438 -29.31 -42.50 -3.05
CA SER A 438 -30.32 -43.34 -2.39
C SER A 438 -29.96 -43.45 -0.90
N VAL A 439 -30.93 -43.82 -0.07
CA VAL A 439 -30.73 -44.05 1.36
C VAL A 439 -31.21 -45.44 1.71
N GLU A 440 -30.32 -46.28 2.22
CA GLU A 440 -30.64 -47.59 2.78
C GLU A 440 -30.85 -47.46 4.28
N ILE A 441 -31.98 -47.93 4.80
CA ILE A 441 -32.30 -47.92 6.23
C ILE A 441 -32.65 -49.35 6.63
N ASN A 442 -31.88 -49.95 7.55
CA ASN A 442 -32.06 -51.32 8.01
C ASN A 442 -32.25 -52.31 6.84
N GLN A 443 -31.32 -52.29 5.87
CA GLN A 443 -31.31 -53.12 4.65
C GLN A 443 -32.39 -52.80 3.60
N LYS A 444 -33.28 -51.84 3.84
CA LYS A 444 -34.26 -51.39 2.85
C LYS A 444 -33.81 -50.12 2.14
N ILE A 445 -33.73 -50.16 0.81
CA ILE A 445 -33.27 -49.04 -0.01
C ILE A 445 -34.44 -48.13 -0.42
N TYR A 446 -34.24 -46.83 -0.28
CA TYR A 446 -35.13 -45.77 -0.71
C TYR A 446 -34.43 -44.90 -1.75
N TYR A 447 -35.03 -44.76 -2.93
CA TYR A 447 -34.50 -43.93 -4.02
C TYR A 447 -35.13 -42.54 -4.01
N GLY A 448 -34.38 -41.52 -4.45
CA GLY A 448 -34.82 -40.12 -4.48
C GLY A 448 -33.79 -39.18 -3.88
N GLY A 449 -34.25 -38.03 -3.39
CA GLY A 449 -33.40 -36.99 -2.82
C GLY A 449 -32.83 -36.02 -3.85
N ASP A 450 -32.47 -34.83 -3.37
CA ASP A 450 -31.87 -33.75 -4.15
C ASP A 450 -30.35 -33.89 -4.11
N VAL A 451 -29.75 -33.90 -5.29
CA VAL A 451 -28.29 -33.88 -5.51
C VAL A 451 -28.00 -32.71 -6.44
N ILE A 452 -27.78 -31.54 -5.85
CA ILE A 452 -27.67 -30.28 -6.59
C ILE A 452 -26.75 -29.32 -5.86
N ASN A 453 -25.94 -28.57 -6.62
CA ASN A 453 -25.06 -27.51 -6.09
C ASN A 453 -24.21 -27.97 -4.89
N ASN A 454 -23.57 -29.14 -5.03
CA ASN A 454 -22.69 -29.73 -4.01
C ASN A 454 -23.41 -30.09 -2.70
N LYS A 455 -24.75 -30.17 -2.69
CA LYS A 455 -25.59 -30.53 -1.54
C LYS A 455 -26.40 -31.79 -1.81
N LEU A 456 -26.54 -32.60 -0.77
CA LEU A 456 -27.42 -33.75 -0.69
C LEU A 456 -28.59 -33.41 0.25
N ARG A 457 -29.81 -33.80 -0.13
CA ARG A 457 -30.97 -33.73 0.76
C ARG A 457 -31.92 -34.88 0.49
N PHE A 458 -32.27 -35.63 1.51
CA PHE A 458 -33.18 -36.77 1.39
C PHE A 458 -34.24 -36.73 2.49
N TYR A 459 -35.52 -36.77 2.11
CA TYR A 459 -36.62 -36.78 3.07
C TYR A 459 -36.79 -38.17 3.70
N VAL A 460 -36.41 -38.29 4.96
CA VAL A 460 -36.45 -39.55 5.71
C VAL A 460 -37.68 -39.63 6.61
N ASP A 461 -38.18 -38.51 7.13
CA ASP A 461 -39.32 -38.47 8.07
C ASP A 461 -39.18 -39.50 9.21
N ASN A 462 -40.25 -40.20 9.59
CA ASN A 462 -40.21 -41.21 10.66
C ASN A 462 -39.54 -42.55 10.26
N LYS A 463 -38.83 -42.62 9.11
CA LYS A 463 -38.15 -43.85 8.66
C LYS A 463 -36.90 -44.17 9.47
N ILE A 464 -36.26 -43.17 10.05
CA ILE A 464 -35.18 -43.31 11.02
C ILE A 464 -35.78 -43.01 12.39
N SER A 465 -35.90 -44.04 13.22
CA SER A 465 -36.70 -43.99 14.44
C SER A 465 -35.90 -44.27 15.71
N LYS A 466 -34.71 -44.86 15.58
CA LYS A 466 -33.82 -45.20 16.69
C LYS A 466 -32.39 -44.85 16.35
N THR A 467 -31.60 -44.50 17.35
CA THR A 467 -30.14 -44.30 17.19
C THR A 467 -29.41 -45.57 16.77
N SER A 468 -30.03 -46.74 17.00
CA SER A 468 -29.53 -48.05 16.55
C SER A 468 -29.87 -48.38 15.09
N ASP A 469 -30.64 -47.56 14.37
CA ASP A 469 -30.96 -47.83 12.96
C ASP A 469 -29.69 -47.72 12.11
N THR A 470 -29.45 -48.69 11.23
CA THR A 470 -28.33 -48.63 10.29
C THR A 470 -28.78 -47.87 9.05
N VAL A 471 -28.21 -46.70 8.81
CA VAL A 471 -28.56 -45.83 7.67
C VAL A 471 -27.33 -45.60 6.80
N ILE A 472 -27.41 -45.96 5.51
CA ILE A 472 -26.33 -45.83 4.53
C ILE A 472 -26.81 -45.00 3.36
N VAL A 473 -26.14 -43.89 3.08
CA VAL A 473 -26.37 -43.06 1.89
C VAL A 473 -25.49 -43.54 0.76
N LYS A 474 -26.07 -43.87 -0.39
CA LYS A 474 -25.34 -44.26 -1.59
C LYS A 474 -25.44 -43.16 -2.62
N THR A 475 -24.34 -42.78 -3.27
CA THR A 475 -24.34 -41.81 -4.38
C THR A 475 -23.94 -42.47 -5.69
N TYR A 476 -24.39 -41.91 -6.80
CA TYR A 476 -24.24 -42.52 -8.13
C TYR A 476 -23.80 -41.54 -9.20
N ASN A 477 -23.04 -42.05 -10.17
CA ASN A 477 -22.69 -41.31 -11.37
C ASN A 477 -23.82 -41.32 -12.42
N LYS A 478 -23.61 -40.62 -13.55
CA LYS A 478 -24.58 -40.58 -14.67
C LYS A 478 -24.86 -41.95 -15.29
N LYS A 479 -23.94 -42.91 -15.18
CA LYS A 479 -24.09 -44.29 -15.67
C LYS A 479 -24.83 -45.20 -14.67
N GLY A 480 -25.13 -44.72 -13.47
CA GLY A 480 -25.80 -45.48 -12.41
C GLY A 480 -24.85 -46.33 -11.56
N GLU A 481 -23.54 -46.15 -11.68
CA GLU A 481 -22.55 -46.84 -10.86
C GLU A 481 -22.44 -46.14 -9.50
N VAL A 482 -22.32 -46.92 -8.42
CA VAL A 482 -22.14 -46.39 -7.07
C VAL A 482 -20.78 -45.71 -6.97
N ILE A 483 -20.77 -44.43 -6.62
CA ILE A 483 -19.56 -43.65 -6.35
C ILE A 483 -19.11 -43.87 -4.90
N GLU A 484 -20.04 -43.80 -3.95
CA GLU A 484 -19.72 -43.94 -2.53
C GLU A 484 -20.92 -44.42 -1.70
N ASN A 485 -20.62 -45.06 -0.56
CA ASN A 485 -21.57 -45.39 0.50
C ASN A 485 -21.10 -44.73 1.81
N VAL A 486 -21.94 -43.90 2.44
CA VAL A 486 -21.64 -43.22 3.71
C VAL A 486 -22.65 -43.60 4.77
N THR A 487 -22.19 -44.15 5.89
CA THR A 487 -23.04 -44.47 7.03
C THR A 487 -23.39 -43.18 7.78
N LEU A 488 -24.68 -42.93 7.97
CA LEU A 488 -25.18 -41.80 8.74
C LEU A 488 -25.03 -42.07 10.24
N LYS A 489 -24.44 -41.11 10.96
CA LYS A 489 -24.42 -41.11 12.42
C LYS A 489 -25.72 -40.52 12.94
N ILE A 490 -26.48 -41.32 13.69
CA ILE A 490 -27.75 -40.92 14.29
C ILE A 490 -27.54 -40.61 15.78
N ARG A 491 -28.06 -39.47 16.25
CA ARG A 491 -28.00 -39.07 17.65
C ARG A 491 -29.38 -38.78 18.21
N GLU A 492 -29.51 -38.87 19.54
CA GLU A 492 -30.67 -38.33 20.25
C GLU A 492 -30.54 -36.81 20.40
N ILE A 493 -31.68 -36.15 20.55
CA ILE A 493 -31.73 -34.73 20.91
C ILE A 493 -31.20 -34.62 22.35
N PRO A 494 -30.24 -33.71 22.63
CA PRO A 494 -29.84 -33.43 24.00
C PRO A 494 -31.07 -33.04 24.84
N LYS A 495 -31.26 -33.72 25.97
CA LYS A 495 -32.46 -33.58 26.83
C LYS A 495 -32.73 -32.14 27.27
N ASP A 496 -31.71 -31.28 27.31
CA ASP A 496 -31.78 -29.90 27.78
C ASP A 496 -31.69 -28.83 26.68
N SER A 497 -31.96 -29.15 25.42
CA SER A 497 -31.93 -28.15 24.32
C SER A 497 -32.87 -26.93 24.55
N ALA A 498 -33.86 -27.04 25.43
CA ALA A 498 -34.69 -25.90 25.87
C ALA A 498 -33.89 -24.82 26.63
N LYS A 499 -32.74 -25.17 27.24
CA LYS A 499 -31.85 -24.24 27.97
C LYS A 499 -31.39 -23.08 27.08
N TRP A 500 -31.18 -23.33 25.79
CA TRP A 500 -30.60 -22.35 24.86
C TRP A 500 -31.63 -21.58 24.03
N ALA A 501 -32.93 -21.82 24.25
CA ALA A 501 -34.01 -21.31 23.39
C ALA A 501 -34.10 -19.77 23.32
N ASN A 502 -33.52 -19.06 24.29
CA ASN A 502 -33.47 -17.60 24.36
C ASN A 502 -32.05 -17.02 24.23
N HIS A 503 -31.08 -17.82 23.81
CA HIS A 503 -29.69 -17.40 23.68
C HIS A 503 -29.35 -17.06 22.24
N ASN A 504 -28.64 -15.95 22.04
CA ASN A 504 -28.12 -15.52 20.74
C ASN A 504 -26.60 -15.51 20.82
N PHE A 505 -25.95 -16.36 20.03
CA PHE A 505 -24.51 -16.57 20.09
C PHE A 505 -23.79 -15.77 19.01
N LEU A 506 -22.72 -15.09 19.42
CA LEU A 506 -21.75 -14.47 18.53
C LEU A 506 -20.45 -15.28 18.57
N PHE A 507 -19.92 -15.66 17.41
CA PHE A 507 -18.64 -16.34 17.27
C PHE A 507 -17.61 -15.40 16.67
N LEU A 508 -16.58 -15.04 17.43
CA LEU A 508 -15.48 -14.18 16.99
C LEU A 508 -14.22 -15.01 16.80
N GLY A 509 -13.57 -14.85 15.65
CA GLY A 509 -12.29 -15.51 15.42
C GLY A 509 -11.71 -15.31 14.04
N ASP A 510 -10.84 -16.24 13.66
CA ASP A 510 -10.05 -16.20 12.44
C ASP A 510 -10.64 -17.04 11.27
N SER A 511 -9.78 -17.47 10.34
CA SER A 511 -10.11 -18.34 9.20
C SER A 511 -10.75 -19.68 9.61
N ILE A 512 -10.50 -20.17 10.83
CA ILE A 512 -11.14 -21.39 11.33
C ILE A 512 -12.59 -21.11 11.70
N THR A 513 -12.87 -19.94 12.27
CA THR A 513 -14.23 -19.55 12.69
C THR A 513 -15.16 -19.32 11.50
N ILE A 514 -14.64 -18.72 10.41
CA ILE A 514 -15.40 -18.59 9.15
C ILE A 514 -15.52 -19.93 8.40
N GLY A 515 -14.65 -20.91 8.66
CA GLY A 515 -14.64 -22.21 7.99
C GLY A 515 -13.95 -22.21 6.63
N LEU A 516 -12.90 -21.40 6.42
CA LEU A 516 -12.29 -21.09 5.12
C LEU A 516 -11.95 -22.32 4.23
N ARG A 517 -11.56 -23.45 4.82
CA ARG A 517 -11.17 -24.69 4.12
C ARG A 517 -12.15 -25.85 4.29
N ALA A 518 -13.33 -25.57 4.83
CA ALA A 518 -14.37 -26.57 5.05
C ALA A 518 -15.68 -26.12 4.40
N ASN A 519 -16.53 -27.09 4.07
CA ASN A 519 -17.89 -26.79 3.60
C ASN A 519 -18.83 -26.42 4.76
N VAL A 520 -18.39 -26.68 5.99
CA VAL A 520 -19.12 -26.42 7.24
C VAL A 520 -18.21 -25.67 8.21
N ALA A 521 -18.75 -24.62 8.84
CA ALA A 521 -18.06 -23.89 9.90
C ALA A 521 -18.56 -24.38 11.26
N PHE A 522 -17.67 -24.56 12.23
CA PHE A 522 -18.04 -25.04 13.57
C PHE A 522 -19.14 -24.21 14.25
N PRO A 523 -19.29 -22.88 14.07
CA PRO A 523 -20.41 -22.14 14.64
C PRO A 523 -21.77 -22.72 14.24
N ASN A 524 -21.92 -23.13 12.96
CA ASN A 524 -23.16 -23.75 12.47
C ASN A 524 -23.39 -25.13 13.08
N ILE A 525 -22.31 -25.88 13.34
CA ILE A 525 -22.36 -27.20 13.97
C ILE A 525 -22.82 -27.06 15.42
N VAL A 526 -22.25 -26.11 16.18
CA VAL A 526 -22.68 -25.77 17.54
C VAL A 526 -24.13 -25.35 17.57
N ALA A 527 -24.54 -24.45 16.66
CA ALA A 527 -25.93 -24.00 16.53
C ALA A 527 -26.90 -25.17 16.35
N LYS A 528 -26.55 -26.10 15.48
CA LYS A 528 -27.37 -27.29 15.21
C LYS A 528 -27.41 -28.23 16.43
N GLN A 529 -26.27 -28.49 17.06
CA GLN A 529 -26.16 -29.42 18.19
C GLN A 529 -26.90 -28.92 19.44
N LEU A 530 -26.85 -27.61 19.70
CA LEU A 530 -27.49 -26.99 20.86
C LEU A 530 -28.89 -26.45 20.57
N ARG A 531 -29.33 -26.47 19.30
CA ARG A 531 -30.57 -25.83 18.81
C ARG A 531 -30.63 -24.35 19.13
N LEU A 532 -29.52 -23.66 18.89
CA LEU A 532 -29.46 -22.22 19.09
C LEU A 532 -30.45 -21.54 18.12
N PRO A 533 -31.32 -20.64 18.60
CA PRO A 533 -32.32 -19.97 17.77
C PRO A 533 -31.65 -19.06 16.74
N THR A 534 -30.58 -18.37 17.12
CA THR A 534 -29.79 -17.52 16.23
C THR A 534 -28.30 -17.62 16.56
N ILE A 535 -27.48 -17.49 15.52
CA ILE A 535 -26.04 -17.29 15.64
C ILE A 535 -25.58 -16.17 14.71
N GLN A 536 -24.50 -15.50 15.09
CA GLN A 536 -23.73 -14.60 14.25
C GLN A 536 -22.30 -15.12 14.15
N ASN A 537 -21.83 -15.41 12.93
CA ASN A 537 -20.46 -15.85 12.69
C ASN A 537 -19.62 -14.68 12.17
N GLU A 538 -18.70 -14.20 13.02
CA GLU A 538 -17.76 -13.11 12.77
C GLU A 538 -16.33 -13.64 12.66
N GLY A 539 -16.12 -14.75 11.96
CA GLY A 539 -14.78 -15.20 11.56
C GLY A 539 -14.21 -14.36 10.42
N ILE A 540 -12.94 -13.94 10.51
CA ILE A 540 -12.22 -13.27 9.41
C ILE A 540 -10.85 -13.91 9.21
N SER A 541 -10.54 -14.29 7.97
CA SER A 541 -9.23 -14.88 7.66
C SER A 541 -8.07 -13.96 8.04
N GLY A 542 -7.08 -14.49 8.76
CA GLY A 542 -5.90 -13.76 9.20
C GLY A 542 -6.10 -12.83 10.41
N ALA A 543 -7.30 -12.78 11.00
CA ALA A 543 -7.55 -11.92 12.15
C ALA A 543 -6.74 -12.35 13.39
N SER A 544 -6.10 -11.39 14.05
CA SER A 544 -5.49 -11.56 15.38
C SER A 544 -6.48 -11.16 16.49
N VAL A 545 -6.24 -11.59 17.73
CA VAL A 545 -7.00 -11.09 18.89
C VAL A 545 -6.62 -9.64 19.17
N ALA A 546 -5.33 -9.38 19.26
CA ALA A 546 -4.76 -8.05 19.53
C ALA A 546 -4.59 -7.22 18.27
N GLN A 547 -4.55 -5.91 18.44
CA GLN A 547 -4.16 -5.00 17.36
C GLN A 547 -2.68 -5.20 17.04
N ASN A 548 -2.35 -5.34 15.77
CA ASN A 548 -0.98 -5.53 15.32
C ASN A 548 -0.79 -4.80 14.00
N SER A 549 0.28 -4.02 13.85
CA SER A 549 0.55 -3.27 12.60
C SER A 549 0.79 -4.16 11.39
N ALA A 550 1.17 -5.43 11.61
CA ALA A 550 1.34 -6.44 10.58
C ALA A 550 0.07 -7.28 10.33
N ALA A 551 -0.96 -7.16 11.18
CA ALA A 551 -2.25 -7.82 10.97
C ALA A 551 -3.28 -6.80 10.47
N PRO A 552 -3.88 -6.98 9.29
CA PRO A 552 -4.78 -5.97 8.73
C PRO A 552 -6.07 -5.80 9.56
N ILE A 553 -6.42 -6.74 10.44
CA ILE A 553 -7.72 -6.81 11.14
C ILE A 553 -7.57 -7.51 12.52
N SER A 554 -8.08 -6.93 13.62
CA SER A 554 -8.05 -7.52 14.98
C SER A 554 -9.43 -7.69 15.62
N ILE A 555 -9.60 -8.69 16.48
CA ILE A 555 -10.88 -8.96 17.19
C ILE A 555 -11.21 -7.82 18.16
N VAL A 556 -10.22 -7.30 18.90
CA VAL A 556 -10.45 -6.22 19.88
C VAL A 556 -11.04 -4.97 19.22
N ARG A 557 -10.51 -4.54 18.07
CA ARG A 557 -11.04 -3.40 17.30
C ARG A 557 -12.36 -3.71 16.61
N ARG A 558 -12.52 -4.91 16.06
CA ARG A 558 -13.79 -5.31 15.43
C ARG A 558 -14.94 -5.29 16.41
N LEU A 559 -14.71 -5.77 17.63
CA LEU A 559 -15.72 -5.75 18.66
C LEU A 559 -16.16 -4.31 19.00
N GLU A 560 -15.33 -3.29 18.81
CA GLU A 560 -15.72 -1.87 18.95
C GLU A 560 -16.86 -1.49 18.00
N ALA A 561 -16.82 -2.00 16.77
CA ALA A 561 -17.76 -1.66 15.70
C ALA A 561 -18.98 -2.59 15.61
N LEU A 562 -18.98 -3.73 16.29
CA LEU A 562 -20.08 -4.70 16.25
C LEU A 562 -21.24 -4.28 17.16
N ASP A 563 -22.46 -4.33 16.62
CA ASP A 563 -23.68 -4.29 17.42
C ASP A 563 -23.83 -5.61 18.18
N THR A 564 -23.74 -5.54 19.50
CA THR A 564 -23.84 -6.68 20.41
C THR A 564 -25.08 -6.59 21.31
N SER A 565 -26.01 -5.67 21.00
CA SER A 565 -27.19 -5.38 21.83
C SER A 565 -28.10 -6.60 22.06
N ASN A 566 -28.14 -7.54 21.10
CA ASN A 566 -28.95 -8.75 21.18
C ASN A 566 -28.14 -10.01 21.52
N THR A 567 -26.84 -9.88 21.80
CA THR A 567 -25.92 -11.00 22.02
C THR A 567 -25.90 -11.42 23.48
N THR A 568 -26.27 -12.68 23.76
CA THR A 568 -26.25 -13.23 25.13
C THR A 568 -24.95 -13.96 25.44
N ASP A 569 -24.34 -14.56 24.42
CA ASP A 569 -23.16 -15.41 24.55
C ASP A 569 -22.15 -15.10 23.43
N VAL A 570 -20.88 -15.07 23.78
CA VAL A 570 -19.79 -14.89 22.81
C VAL A 570 -18.78 -16.01 22.96
N VAL A 571 -18.48 -16.67 21.84
CA VAL A 571 -17.37 -17.63 21.72
C VAL A 571 -16.21 -16.93 21.02
N ILE A 572 -15.05 -16.87 21.65
CA ILE A 572 -13.86 -16.19 21.13
C ILE A 572 -12.77 -17.23 20.85
N PHE A 573 -12.37 -17.35 19.59
CA PHE A 573 -11.29 -18.24 19.15
C PHE A 573 -10.22 -17.43 18.41
N GLY A 574 -9.03 -17.34 19.00
CA GLY A 574 -7.86 -16.71 18.34
C GLY A 574 -6.54 -17.02 19.04
N GLY A 575 -5.46 -16.41 18.59
CA GLY A 575 -4.12 -16.55 19.17
C GLY A 575 -3.07 -17.13 18.22
N THR A 576 -3.45 -17.91 17.20
CA THR A 576 -2.49 -18.43 16.22
C THR A 576 -1.90 -17.32 15.37
N ASN A 577 -2.73 -16.41 14.85
CA ASN A 577 -2.25 -15.26 14.08
C ASN A 577 -1.46 -14.29 14.96
N ASP A 578 -1.87 -14.09 16.22
CA ASP A 578 -1.12 -13.27 17.18
C ASP A 578 0.30 -13.80 17.39
N PHE A 579 0.44 -15.12 17.53
CA PHE A 579 1.73 -15.81 17.59
C PHE A 579 2.54 -15.61 16.30
N GLN A 580 1.95 -15.82 15.13
CA GLN A 580 2.62 -15.69 13.83
C GLN A 580 3.08 -14.25 13.55
N PHE A 581 2.28 -13.26 13.92
CA PHE A 581 2.59 -11.84 13.78
C PHE A 581 3.48 -11.28 14.90
N ASN A 582 4.02 -12.14 15.77
CA ASN A 582 4.92 -11.75 16.86
C ASN A 582 4.29 -10.70 17.79
N THR A 583 3.02 -10.89 18.12
CA THR A 583 2.28 -9.97 19.01
C THR A 583 2.85 -10.06 20.42
N PRO A 584 3.26 -8.95 21.05
CA PRO A 584 3.77 -8.99 22.42
C PRO A 584 2.74 -9.56 23.41
N MET A 585 3.21 -10.35 24.38
CA MET A 585 2.30 -11.00 25.34
C MET A 585 1.59 -9.99 26.25
N GLY A 586 2.31 -8.96 26.72
CA GLY A 586 1.85 -8.09 27.79
C GLY A 586 1.84 -8.80 29.15
N THR A 587 1.31 -8.13 30.17
CA THR A 587 1.11 -8.72 31.51
C THR A 587 -0.35 -9.14 31.69
N PRO A 588 -0.68 -10.06 32.62
CA PRO A 588 -2.07 -10.45 32.90
C PRO A 588 -3.05 -9.31 33.23
N ASN A 589 -2.53 -8.15 33.63
CA ASN A 589 -3.31 -6.94 33.93
C ASN A 589 -3.14 -5.82 32.90
N SER A 590 -2.46 -6.09 31.78
CA SER A 590 -2.34 -5.15 30.68
C SER A 590 -3.74 -4.77 30.17
N THR A 591 -3.89 -3.51 29.76
CA THR A 591 -5.03 -3.01 29.00
C THR A 591 -4.59 -2.46 27.63
N ASP A 592 -3.35 -2.69 27.22
CA ASP A 592 -2.86 -2.29 25.89
C ASP A 592 -3.36 -3.27 24.82
N GLU A 593 -4.26 -2.81 23.96
CA GLU A 593 -4.83 -3.59 22.85
C GLU A 593 -3.79 -4.12 21.86
N ASN A 594 -2.56 -3.60 21.86
CA ASN A 594 -1.46 -4.10 21.03
C ASN A 594 -0.72 -5.28 21.67
N THR A 595 -1.09 -5.64 22.89
CA THR A 595 -0.59 -6.82 23.61
C THR A 595 -1.68 -7.88 23.72
N PHE A 596 -1.30 -9.16 23.69
CA PHE A 596 -2.28 -10.25 23.70
C PHE A 596 -3.14 -10.27 24.97
N TYR A 597 -2.53 -10.14 26.16
CA TYR A 597 -3.29 -9.99 27.40
C TYR A 597 -4.16 -8.74 27.42
N GLY A 598 -3.65 -7.61 26.92
CA GLY A 598 -4.39 -6.35 26.94
C GLY A 598 -5.63 -6.39 26.06
N ALA A 599 -5.51 -6.93 24.85
CA ALA A 599 -6.66 -7.15 23.96
C ALA A 599 -7.70 -8.10 24.58
N LEU A 600 -7.27 -9.25 25.12
CA LEU A 600 -8.17 -10.20 25.79
C LEU A 600 -8.88 -9.56 27.00
N ASN A 601 -8.16 -8.78 27.82
CA ASN A 601 -8.75 -8.06 28.95
C ASN A 601 -9.80 -7.03 28.47
N GLN A 602 -9.49 -6.21 27.47
CA GLN A 602 -10.45 -5.24 26.93
C GLN A 602 -11.71 -5.91 26.35
N ILE A 603 -11.53 -6.98 25.58
CA ILE A 603 -12.66 -7.76 25.04
C ILE A 603 -13.53 -8.27 26.20
N ALA A 604 -12.91 -8.87 27.21
CA ALA A 604 -13.65 -9.42 28.35
C ALA A 604 -14.37 -8.34 29.17
N GLU A 605 -13.71 -7.20 29.43
CA GLU A 605 -14.30 -6.07 30.15
C GLU A 605 -15.52 -5.51 29.41
N LYS A 606 -15.40 -5.30 28.08
CA LYS A 606 -16.51 -4.80 27.27
C LYS A 606 -17.72 -5.74 27.25
N LEU A 607 -17.48 -7.04 27.07
CA LEU A 607 -18.55 -8.04 27.05
C LEU A 607 -19.20 -8.21 28.42
N LYS A 608 -18.42 -8.18 29.51
CA LYS A 608 -18.96 -8.18 30.88
C LYS A 608 -19.79 -6.93 31.17
N ALA A 609 -19.35 -5.75 30.72
CA ALA A 609 -20.12 -4.51 30.86
C ALA A 609 -21.49 -4.59 30.13
N SER A 610 -21.59 -5.41 29.09
CA SER A 610 -22.81 -5.68 28.33
C SER A 610 -23.62 -6.87 28.88
N ASN A 611 -23.25 -7.40 30.04
CA ASN A 611 -23.84 -8.58 30.67
C ASN A 611 -23.85 -9.84 29.78
N THR A 612 -22.87 -9.95 28.88
CA THR A 612 -22.71 -11.06 27.94
C THR A 612 -21.90 -12.19 28.57
N THR A 613 -22.31 -13.43 28.36
CA THR A 613 -21.56 -14.62 28.79
C THR A 613 -20.41 -14.87 27.82
N ILE A 614 -19.21 -15.08 28.36
CA ILE A 614 -17.99 -15.22 27.55
C ILE A 614 -17.50 -16.66 27.63
N HIS A 615 -17.16 -17.22 26.46
CA HIS A 615 -16.56 -18.53 26.29
C HIS A 615 -15.30 -18.39 25.43
N PHE A 616 -14.15 -18.77 25.97
CA PHE A 616 -12.89 -18.70 25.25
C PHE A 616 -12.51 -20.05 24.64
N VAL A 617 -11.84 -20.02 23.50
CA VAL A 617 -11.28 -21.20 22.85
C VAL A 617 -9.81 -20.91 22.58
N THR A 618 -8.92 -21.74 23.13
CA THR A 618 -7.48 -21.57 22.92
C THR A 618 -7.12 -21.83 21.46
N PRO A 619 -5.98 -21.30 20.96
CA PRO A 619 -5.44 -21.76 19.69
C PRO A 619 -5.23 -23.28 19.71
N MET A 620 -5.37 -23.90 18.54
CA MET A 620 -5.10 -25.33 18.36
C MET A 620 -3.61 -25.58 18.21
N TRP A 621 -3.12 -26.68 18.79
CA TRP A 621 -1.78 -27.19 18.48
C TRP A 621 -1.74 -27.78 17.07
N ARG A 622 -0.66 -27.56 16.31
CA ARG A 622 -0.50 -28.10 14.95
C ARG A 622 0.96 -28.50 14.67
N ALA A 623 1.19 -29.74 14.22
CA ALA A 623 2.48 -30.18 13.72
C ALA A 623 2.65 -29.76 12.24
N ARG A 624 3.47 -28.74 11.96
CA ARG A 624 3.67 -28.23 10.60
C ARG A 624 4.46 -29.23 9.72
N GLN A 625 3.79 -30.14 9.02
CA GLN A 625 4.44 -31.13 8.15
C GLN A 625 4.45 -30.80 6.64
N VAL A 626 3.75 -29.77 6.16
CA VAL A 626 3.71 -29.46 4.71
C VAL A 626 4.74 -28.41 4.28
N VAL A 627 5.14 -27.49 5.18
CA VAL A 627 6.14 -26.43 4.91
C VAL A 627 7.50 -26.70 5.60
N GLY A 628 7.60 -27.76 6.39
CA GLY A 628 8.85 -28.21 7.03
C GLY A 628 9.47 -27.27 8.07
N ASP A 629 8.80 -26.18 8.48
CA ASP A 629 9.42 -25.17 9.37
C ASP A 629 9.04 -25.30 10.86
N GLY A 630 8.09 -26.18 11.22
CA GLY A 630 7.76 -26.56 12.60
C GLY A 630 7.16 -25.47 13.50
N LYS A 631 6.93 -24.25 12.99
CA LYS A 631 6.76 -23.05 13.82
C LYS A 631 5.49 -22.97 14.70
N ASP A 632 4.44 -23.77 14.50
CA ASP A 632 3.21 -23.76 15.36
C ASP A 632 3.14 -24.93 16.36
N SER A 633 4.30 -25.50 16.69
CA SER A 633 4.46 -26.62 17.63
C SER A 633 5.15 -26.19 18.92
N ASP A 634 5.30 -27.11 19.87
CA ASP A 634 6.03 -26.85 21.13
C ASP A 634 7.55 -26.71 20.93
N LEU A 635 8.04 -26.86 19.69
CA LEU A 635 9.48 -26.91 19.40
C LEU A 635 10.06 -25.56 18.99
N TYR A 636 9.23 -24.60 18.58
CA TYR A 636 9.70 -23.37 17.95
C TYR A 636 9.01 -22.12 18.53
N PRO A 637 9.76 -21.22 19.17
CA PRO A 637 9.21 -19.94 19.56
C PRO A 637 9.13 -18.98 18.36
N ASN A 638 8.28 -17.96 18.46
CA ASN A 638 8.26 -16.83 17.54
C ASN A 638 9.47 -15.89 17.77
N LYS A 639 9.55 -14.77 17.04
CA LYS A 639 10.68 -13.84 17.13
C LYS A 639 10.84 -13.18 18.51
N LEU A 640 9.83 -13.25 19.36
CA LEU A 640 9.86 -12.73 20.73
C LEU A 640 10.27 -13.79 21.76
N GLY A 641 10.55 -15.03 21.34
CA GLY A 641 10.84 -16.13 22.26
C GLY A 641 9.60 -16.76 22.89
N LEU A 642 8.40 -16.43 22.41
CA LEU A 642 7.12 -16.97 22.91
C LEU A 642 6.69 -18.17 22.08
N TYR A 643 6.04 -19.15 22.70
CA TYR A 643 5.46 -20.33 22.07
C TYR A 643 3.96 -20.16 21.87
N LEU A 644 3.35 -20.91 20.93
CA LEU A 644 1.91 -20.86 20.72
C LEU A 644 1.11 -21.22 21.99
N ASN A 645 1.64 -22.14 22.80
CA ASN A 645 1.05 -22.49 24.10
C ASN A 645 1.04 -21.31 25.10
N ASP A 646 1.93 -20.33 24.97
CA ASP A 646 1.94 -19.16 25.85
C ASP A 646 0.68 -18.31 25.59
N TYR A 647 0.27 -18.19 24.33
CA TYR A 647 -1.00 -17.54 23.94
C TYR A 647 -2.19 -18.38 24.44
N GLY A 648 -2.15 -19.70 24.32
CA GLY A 648 -3.16 -20.59 24.92
C GLY A 648 -3.26 -20.44 26.44
N THR A 649 -2.14 -20.28 27.12
CA THR A 649 -2.08 -20.03 28.57
C THR A 649 -2.66 -18.66 28.94
N ALA A 650 -2.36 -17.62 28.15
CA ALA A 650 -2.94 -16.30 28.36
C ALA A 650 -4.47 -16.30 28.21
N VAL A 651 -5.02 -17.02 27.22
CA VAL A 651 -6.47 -17.21 27.08
C VAL A 651 -7.07 -17.83 28.34
N LYS A 652 -6.47 -18.91 28.86
CA LYS A 652 -6.92 -19.59 30.10
C LYS A 652 -6.86 -18.70 31.33
N ASN A 653 -5.80 -17.90 31.46
CA ASN A 653 -5.61 -16.97 32.56
C ASN A 653 -6.66 -15.86 32.55
N VAL A 654 -6.94 -15.28 31.37
CA VAL A 654 -7.98 -14.26 31.23
C VAL A 654 -9.36 -14.86 31.47
N ALA A 655 -9.65 -16.04 30.91
CA ALA A 655 -10.90 -16.73 31.17
C ALA A 655 -11.14 -16.93 32.68
N SER A 656 -10.13 -17.39 33.40
CA SER A 656 -10.18 -17.54 34.86
C SER A 656 -10.40 -16.21 35.58
N LYS A 657 -9.68 -15.15 35.17
CA LYS A 657 -9.79 -13.79 35.74
C LYS A 657 -11.21 -13.22 35.64
N TYR A 658 -11.91 -13.45 34.53
CA TYR A 658 -13.27 -12.95 34.32
C TYR A 658 -14.37 -13.97 34.62
N ASN A 659 -14.03 -15.09 35.25
CA ASN A 659 -14.96 -16.19 35.52
C ASN A 659 -15.73 -16.60 34.24
N ALA A 660 -15.00 -16.72 33.14
CA ALA A 660 -15.46 -17.14 31.84
C ALA A 660 -15.05 -18.60 31.60
N ARG A 661 -15.86 -19.33 30.83
CA ARG A 661 -15.53 -20.71 30.44
C ARG A 661 -14.44 -20.69 29.39
N TYR A 662 -13.65 -21.76 29.32
CA TYR A 662 -12.73 -21.94 28.20
C TYR A 662 -12.64 -23.40 27.75
N LEU A 663 -12.35 -23.59 26.47
CA LEU A 663 -12.00 -24.87 25.87
C LEU A 663 -10.52 -24.87 25.50
N ASP A 664 -9.76 -25.81 26.09
CA ASP A 664 -8.34 -26.00 25.79
C ASP A 664 -8.16 -26.93 24.58
N LEU A 665 -8.37 -26.38 23.39
CA LEU A 665 -8.07 -27.10 22.14
C LEU A 665 -6.58 -27.32 21.90
N TYR A 666 -5.71 -26.56 22.56
CA TYR A 666 -4.26 -26.73 22.41
C TYR A 666 -3.81 -28.11 22.92
N SER A 667 -4.46 -28.60 23.96
CA SER A 667 -4.17 -29.88 24.59
C SER A 667 -4.72 -31.09 23.81
N GLU A 668 -5.62 -30.89 22.84
CA GLU A 668 -6.24 -31.92 21.99
C GLU A 668 -5.35 -32.32 20.78
N LYS A 669 -4.03 -32.43 21.00
CA LYS A 669 -3.01 -32.55 19.94
C LYS A 669 -3.27 -33.71 18.97
N ALA A 670 -3.61 -34.88 19.50
CA ALA A 670 -3.85 -36.10 18.73
C ALA A 670 -5.07 -36.01 17.80
N ALA A 671 -6.00 -35.08 18.06
CA ALA A 671 -7.22 -34.95 17.27
C ALA A 671 -6.99 -34.28 15.91
N TYR A 672 -5.88 -33.56 15.72
CA TYR A 672 -5.69 -32.70 14.55
C TYR A 672 -4.64 -33.19 13.55
N GLU A 673 -3.83 -34.19 13.90
CA GLU A 673 -2.73 -34.66 13.05
C GLU A 673 -3.20 -35.11 11.66
N ASN A 674 -4.43 -35.61 11.54
CA ASN A 674 -5.00 -36.12 10.28
C ASN A 674 -6.09 -35.20 9.69
N ASP A 675 -6.48 -34.13 10.39
CA ASP A 675 -7.64 -33.30 10.02
C ASP A 675 -7.28 -31.89 9.53
N LEU A 676 -5.98 -31.62 9.29
CA LEU A 676 -5.45 -30.34 8.80
C LEU A 676 -4.86 -30.49 7.38
N PRO A 677 -5.67 -30.40 6.29
CA PRO A 677 -5.23 -30.66 4.91
C PRO A 677 -4.07 -29.78 4.42
N ASP A 678 -3.99 -28.53 4.89
CA ASP A 678 -2.90 -27.60 4.57
C ASP A 678 -1.93 -27.39 5.76
N GLY A 679 -2.07 -28.21 6.81
CA GLY A 679 -1.34 -28.08 8.07
C GLY A 679 -1.78 -26.89 8.94
N LEU A 680 -2.78 -26.10 8.50
CA LEU A 680 -3.25 -24.91 9.21
C LEU A 680 -4.75 -24.95 9.51
N HIS A 681 -5.60 -25.19 8.52
CA HIS A 681 -7.04 -25.13 8.66
C HIS A 681 -7.64 -26.52 8.78
N PRO A 682 -8.65 -26.72 9.64
CA PRO A 682 -9.36 -27.99 9.72
C PRO A 682 -10.17 -28.24 8.45
N ASN A 683 -10.16 -29.51 8.01
CA ASN A 683 -11.14 -30.04 7.07
C ASN A 683 -12.54 -30.13 7.74
N ASN A 684 -13.51 -30.74 7.06
CA ASN A 684 -14.85 -30.94 7.61
C ASN A 684 -14.83 -31.71 8.95
N ASN A 685 -14.03 -32.77 9.09
CA ASN A 685 -13.93 -33.55 10.33
C ASN A 685 -13.37 -32.71 11.48
N GLY A 686 -12.33 -31.92 11.22
CA GLY A 686 -11.78 -31.01 12.22
C GLY A 686 -12.78 -29.94 12.66
N GLN A 687 -13.59 -29.40 11.75
CA GLN A 687 -14.68 -28.46 12.10
C GLN A 687 -15.77 -29.12 12.95
N TYR A 688 -16.15 -30.36 12.63
CA TYR A 688 -17.06 -31.15 13.46
C TYR A 688 -16.48 -31.44 14.84
N PHE A 689 -15.20 -31.80 14.94
CA PHE A 689 -14.53 -32.00 16.20
C PHE A 689 -14.57 -30.75 17.08
N ILE A 690 -14.21 -29.59 16.52
CA ILE A 690 -14.25 -28.30 17.23
C ILE A 690 -15.69 -28.00 17.68
N GLY A 691 -16.67 -28.15 16.78
CA GLY A 691 -18.08 -27.92 17.08
C GLY A 691 -18.59 -28.82 18.21
N GLU A 692 -18.29 -30.12 18.16
CA GLU A 692 -18.65 -31.10 19.19
C GLU A 692 -18.05 -30.71 20.55
N LYS A 693 -16.76 -30.35 20.60
CA LYS A 693 -16.09 -29.97 21.85
C LYS A 693 -16.65 -28.68 22.45
N ILE A 694 -16.95 -27.69 21.62
CA ILE A 694 -17.60 -26.45 22.09
C ILE A 694 -19.00 -26.74 22.62
N SER A 695 -19.81 -27.53 21.90
CA SER A 695 -21.14 -27.91 22.36
C SER A 695 -21.12 -28.66 23.69
N LEU A 696 -20.14 -29.53 23.91
CA LEU A 696 -19.94 -30.22 25.19
C LEU A 696 -19.60 -29.23 26.31
N MET A 697 -18.61 -28.36 26.12
CA MET A 697 -18.23 -27.31 27.09
C MET A 697 -19.41 -26.39 27.45
N LEU A 698 -20.28 -26.08 26.49
CA LEU A 698 -21.45 -25.24 26.74
C LEU A 698 -22.51 -25.97 27.59
N ASN A 699 -22.68 -27.29 27.39
CA ASN A 699 -23.67 -28.08 28.12
C ASN A 699 -23.26 -28.48 29.54
N GLU A 700 -21.96 -28.61 29.81
CA GLU A 700 -21.39 -28.73 31.17
C GLU A 700 -21.63 -27.45 31.99
#